data_AF-A0A2C1Z4H4-F1
#
_entry.id   AF-A0A2C1Z4H4-F1
#
_cell.length_a   1.000
_cell.length_b   1.000
_cell.length_c   1.000
_cell.angle_alpha   90.00
_cell.angle_beta   90.00
_cell.angle_gamma   90.00
#
_symmetry.space_group_name_H-M   'P 1'
#
loop_
_entity.id
_entity.type
_entity.pdbx_description
1 polymer ?
#
loop_
_entity_poly.entity_id
_entity_poly.type
_entity_poly.pdbx_seq_one_letter_code
_entity_poly.pdbx_strand_id
1 'polypeptide(L)'
;MDSLMTIQRYLIKQCRLSSYQLWHSINGLDFSRVFSYQFNDKTPSPTIQGNNTIIANSEYNETYFHYPGHSTIVLRTAGAKTLESSDVEHLTLLVDLYYLQLMLEREKHIRNKLIESIRDISILEDLDFLLTKILENALSVIPIADMGVLWMYDGDLGKLIPKAWAGGPSEEIKNMKMNIGEGIIGKTFQTNQSIRLTTMDDILRESATMSSENLQHLLNSYQFETVQSIISVPIKVEEQTLCVLIIYQNGLTSLLTKEDQQLLESFSDQVSIALKNSKLFHDLKKHNQLLVQRDRIHDTFIKISLQSKGLKFIVNELFKLIHKPLIIFDFSEDQLFSSPGEWLSEFPNELKRIITHCQDPSFHFLQVSGQEKLLYIHPIIAIDVPFGLIIVEVNEGDLLPLDKMILEQASSIIALEMIRKHTLTESYYQKTHDLFHDFLQCKENYLLTQKAVELGLDLASNNLVILIHIPSHMDIQFTHIQVHKLISLIKERFHDYTPIIFGYRNKITMLCQFSTHSQKNYLLSNLKNIQTSWKYLYEGDIKIGVGSSYQELNSIQKSYTEADKAITYLVSKRLTGIMNFEEIGINRLFINHPNEELNAFINEVFLPLQTENDQSLMLEQTLLVYMENDRTPGKTAQLLHIHVNTLYKRLKKIEEILNISLTDTEDILKLQLACYLRKTSNSI
;
A
#
# COMPACT_ATOMS: atom_id res chain seq x y z
N MET A 1 -20.52 -22.35 60.88
CA MET A 1 -20.36 -22.72 62.31
C MET A 1 -21.68 -23.14 62.97
N ASP A 2 -22.81 -22.49 62.69
CA ASP A 2 -24.07 -22.77 63.40
C ASP A 2 -24.67 -24.16 63.17
N SER A 3 -24.55 -24.74 61.98
CA SER A 3 -25.08 -26.09 61.67
C SER A 3 -24.33 -27.19 62.42
N LEU A 4 -22.99 -27.15 62.46
CA LEU A 4 -22.15 -28.10 63.17
C LEU A 4 -22.40 -28.10 64.68
N MET A 5 -22.54 -26.91 65.28
CA MET A 5 -22.91 -26.80 66.69
C MET A 5 -24.31 -27.37 66.96
N THR A 6 -25.23 -27.22 66.01
CA THR A 6 -26.60 -27.77 66.11
C THR A 6 -26.59 -29.30 66.04
N ILE A 7 -25.83 -29.90 65.11
CA ILE A 7 -25.63 -31.35 65.00
C ILE A 7 -25.02 -31.89 66.31
N GLN A 8 -23.92 -31.29 66.80
CA GLN A 8 -23.27 -31.71 68.05
C GLN A 8 -24.23 -31.62 69.25
N ARG A 9 -24.99 -30.52 69.35
CA ARG A 9 -25.96 -30.32 70.44
C ARG A 9 -27.09 -31.36 70.38
N TYR A 10 -27.56 -31.74 69.19
CA TYR A 10 -28.57 -32.78 69.01
C TYR A 10 -28.05 -34.15 69.44
N LEU A 11 -26.85 -34.53 68.97
CA LEU A 11 -26.19 -35.80 69.32
C LEU A 11 -25.97 -35.96 70.84
N ILE A 12 -25.57 -34.88 71.52
CA ILE A 12 -25.34 -34.88 72.98
C ILE A 12 -26.65 -34.85 73.76
N LYS A 13 -27.56 -33.91 73.45
CA LYS A 13 -28.73 -33.64 74.31
C LYS A 13 -29.92 -34.55 74.03
N GLN A 14 -30.16 -34.93 72.78
CA GLN A 14 -31.33 -35.71 72.38
C GLN A 14 -30.99 -37.20 72.22
N CYS A 15 -29.96 -37.53 71.42
CA CYS A 15 -29.55 -38.93 71.22
C CYS A 15 -28.79 -39.52 72.43
N ARG A 16 -28.30 -38.65 73.33
CA ARG A 16 -27.50 -38.99 74.54
C ARG A 16 -26.29 -39.86 74.20
N LEU A 17 -25.57 -39.50 73.14
CA LEU A 17 -24.39 -40.23 72.68
C LEU A 17 -23.16 -39.81 73.50
N SER A 18 -22.40 -40.80 73.99
CA SER A 18 -21.15 -40.57 74.74
C SER A 18 -19.92 -40.40 73.83
N SER A 19 -19.99 -40.85 72.59
CA SER A 19 -18.85 -40.85 71.65
C SER A 19 -19.32 -40.92 70.20
N TYR A 20 -18.84 -40.01 69.36
CA TYR A 20 -19.24 -39.88 67.96
C TYR A 20 -18.19 -39.15 67.09
N GLN A 21 -18.25 -39.34 65.77
CA GLN A 21 -17.43 -38.63 64.79
C GLN A 21 -18.26 -38.24 63.57
N LEU A 22 -17.98 -37.06 63.00
CA LEU A 22 -18.54 -36.64 61.71
C LEU A 22 -17.41 -36.47 60.71
N TRP A 23 -17.58 -37.12 59.56
CA TRP A 23 -16.68 -37.05 58.42
C TRP A 23 -17.45 -36.52 57.22
N HIS A 24 -16.74 -35.84 56.33
CA HIS A 24 -17.27 -35.49 55.02
C HIS A 24 -16.25 -35.83 53.94
N SER A 25 -16.74 -36.20 52.77
CA SER A 25 -15.96 -36.35 51.56
C SER A 25 -16.68 -35.58 50.47
N ILE A 26 -15.93 -34.82 49.69
CA ILE A 26 -16.49 -34.01 48.59
C ILE A 26 -16.43 -34.79 47.27
N ASN A 27 -15.47 -35.71 47.15
CA ASN A 27 -15.23 -36.57 45.99
C ASN A 27 -15.63 -38.06 46.21
N GLY A 28 -16.08 -38.40 47.42
CA GLY A 28 -16.49 -39.75 47.82
C GLY A 28 -15.34 -40.69 48.20
N LEU A 29 -14.09 -40.19 48.19
CA LEU A 29 -12.87 -41.00 48.32
C LEU A 29 -12.06 -40.55 49.52
N ASP A 30 -11.84 -39.25 49.63
CA ASP A 30 -11.03 -38.65 50.68
C ASP A 30 -11.96 -38.11 51.76
N PHE A 31 -12.01 -38.81 52.89
CA PHE A 31 -12.78 -38.38 54.05
C PHE A 31 -11.95 -37.43 54.90
N SER A 32 -12.39 -36.18 54.96
CA SER A 32 -11.90 -35.21 55.92
C SER A 32 -12.71 -35.31 57.22
N ARG A 33 -12.02 -35.24 58.35
CA ARG A 33 -12.68 -35.27 59.66
C ARG A 33 -13.20 -33.88 59.98
N VAL A 34 -14.51 -33.77 60.19
CA VAL A 34 -15.16 -32.50 60.57
C VAL A 34 -15.03 -32.28 62.08
N PHE A 35 -15.36 -33.30 62.89
CA PHE A 35 -15.09 -33.31 64.34
C PHE A 35 -15.14 -34.72 64.91
N SER A 36 -14.53 -34.91 66.09
CA SER A 36 -14.56 -36.16 66.85
C SER A 36 -14.71 -35.88 68.35
N TYR A 37 -15.53 -36.68 69.02
CA TYR A 37 -15.71 -36.65 70.47
C TYR A 37 -15.54 -38.06 71.05
N GLN A 38 -14.50 -38.25 71.86
CA GLN A 38 -14.18 -39.49 72.59
C GLN A 38 -14.21 -40.76 71.73
N PHE A 39 -13.67 -40.71 70.51
CA PHE A 39 -13.72 -41.81 69.54
C PHE A 39 -12.36 -41.92 68.81
N ASN A 40 -11.91 -43.15 68.49
CA ASN A 40 -10.62 -43.39 67.85
C ASN A 40 -10.58 -43.02 66.35
N ASP A 41 -9.43 -42.57 65.86
CA ASP A 41 -9.24 -42.16 64.47
C ASP A 41 -9.05 -43.33 63.52
N LYS A 42 -10.14 -43.77 62.90
CA LYS A 42 -10.14 -44.65 61.72
C LYS A 42 -10.91 -43.94 60.60
N THR A 43 -10.35 -43.81 59.40
CA THR A 43 -11.08 -43.22 58.26
C THR A 43 -12.25 -44.11 57.86
N PRO A 44 -13.43 -43.56 57.50
CA PRO A 44 -14.52 -44.34 56.93
C PRO A 44 -14.11 -45.01 55.62
N SER A 45 -14.72 -46.16 55.32
CA SER A 45 -14.52 -46.83 54.02
C SER A 45 -15.45 -46.22 52.98
N PRO A 46 -14.95 -45.88 51.77
CA PRO A 46 -15.81 -45.47 50.66
C PRO A 46 -16.88 -46.56 50.40
N THR A 47 -18.15 -46.17 50.39
CA THR A 47 -19.27 -47.09 50.10
C THR A 47 -20.24 -46.46 49.11
N ILE A 48 -20.78 -47.28 48.20
CA ILE A 48 -21.65 -46.85 47.08
C ILE A 48 -23.12 -47.28 47.34
N GLN A 49 -23.48 -47.59 48.59
CA GLN A 49 -24.84 -48.03 48.91
C GLN A 49 -25.83 -46.85 48.99
N GLY A 50 -27.14 -47.13 48.96
CA GLY A 50 -28.18 -46.09 48.91
C GLY A 50 -28.20 -45.17 50.13
N ASN A 51 -28.87 -44.01 50.01
CA ASN A 51 -28.90 -42.99 51.05
C ASN A 51 -29.41 -43.53 52.41
N ASN A 52 -28.81 -43.04 53.51
CA ASN A 52 -29.05 -43.50 54.88
C ASN A 52 -28.66 -44.96 55.14
N THR A 53 -27.61 -45.45 54.48
CA THR A 53 -27.09 -46.79 54.78
C THR A 53 -26.46 -46.81 56.16
N ILE A 54 -26.86 -47.78 56.97
CA ILE A 54 -26.28 -48.02 58.29
C ILE A 54 -25.37 -49.25 58.19
N ILE A 55 -24.08 -49.05 58.40
CA ILE A 55 -23.10 -50.13 58.50
C ILE A 55 -22.79 -50.33 59.98
N ALA A 56 -23.25 -51.45 60.53
CA ALA A 56 -23.00 -51.82 61.91
C ALA A 56 -21.82 -52.79 61.99
N ASN A 57 -20.77 -52.41 62.71
CA ASN A 57 -19.63 -53.25 63.08
C ASN A 57 -19.67 -53.58 64.58
N SER A 58 -18.86 -54.55 65.02
CA SER A 58 -18.78 -54.96 66.44
C SER A 58 -18.35 -53.83 67.39
N GLU A 59 -17.68 -52.80 66.88
CA GLU A 59 -17.17 -51.65 67.65
C GLU A 59 -18.01 -50.36 67.49
N TYR A 60 -18.72 -50.18 66.36
CA TYR A 60 -19.36 -48.91 66.01
C TYR A 60 -20.43 -49.03 64.92
N ASN A 61 -21.28 -48.00 64.81
CA ASN A 61 -22.26 -47.84 63.74
C ASN A 61 -21.93 -46.61 62.89
N GLU A 62 -21.95 -46.76 61.57
CA GLU A 62 -21.79 -45.66 60.61
C GLU A 62 -23.09 -45.42 59.85
N THR A 63 -23.48 -44.15 59.73
CA THR A 63 -24.60 -43.72 58.91
C THR A 63 -24.07 -42.86 57.76
N TYR A 64 -24.34 -43.29 56.54
CA TYR A 64 -23.88 -42.63 55.31
C TYR A 64 -24.99 -41.76 54.72
N PHE A 65 -24.69 -40.48 54.55
CA PHE A 65 -25.52 -39.50 53.87
C PHE A 65 -24.83 -39.14 52.54
N HIS A 66 -25.35 -39.68 51.44
CA HIS A 66 -24.90 -39.45 50.09
C HIS A 66 -25.64 -38.30 49.43
N TYR A 67 -24.88 -37.47 48.72
CA TYR A 67 -25.36 -36.29 48.02
C TYR A 67 -24.90 -36.34 46.55
N PRO A 68 -25.50 -35.50 45.67
CA PRO A 68 -25.02 -35.35 44.30
C PRO A 68 -23.53 -35.03 44.22
N GLY A 69 -22.87 -35.46 43.13
CA GLY A 69 -21.44 -35.19 42.90
C GLY A 69 -20.49 -36.00 43.78
N HIS A 70 -20.89 -37.22 44.20
CA HIS A 70 -20.11 -38.12 45.07
C HIS A 70 -19.82 -37.60 46.49
N SER A 71 -20.41 -36.48 46.88
CA SER A 71 -20.26 -35.95 48.23
C SER A 71 -20.94 -36.86 49.25
N THR A 72 -20.23 -37.23 50.31
CA THR A 72 -20.73 -38.15 51.33
C THR A 72 -20.40 -37.62 52.71
N ILE A 73 -21.39 -37.57 53.61
CA ILE A 73 -21.19 -37.24 55.02
C ILE A 73 -21.42 -38.52 55.81
N VAL A 74 -20.49 -38.84 56.72
CA VAL A 74 -20.55 -40.06 57.53
C VAL A 74 -20.59 -39.69 58.99
N LEU A 75 -21.66 -40.12 59.67
CA LEU A 75 -21.77 -40.03 61.11
C LEU A 75 -21.42 -41.40 61.72
N ARG A 76 -20.39 -41.43 62.57
CA ARG A 76 -20.01 -42.63 63.32
C ARG A 76 -20.39 -42.49 64.78
N THR A 77 -20.96 -43.53 65.37
CA THR A 77 -21.39 -43.60 66.77
C THR A 77 -20.89 -44.89 67.43
N ALA A 78 -20.58 -44.88 68.73
CA ALA A 78 -20.03 -46.07 69.41
C ALA A 78 -21.11 -46.97 70.04
N GLY A 79 -20.88 -48.28 70.01
CA GLY A 79 -21.66 -49.28 70.75
C GLY A 79 -22.96 -49.72 70.08
N ALA A 80 -23.58 -50.78 70.63
CA ALA A 80 -24.78 -51.46 70.11
C ALA A 80 -26.08 -50.61 70.13
N LYS A 81 -26.00 -49.30 70.40
CA LYS A 81 -27.16 -48.40 70.38
C LYS A 81 -27.35 -47.89 68.95
N THR A 82 -28.25 -48.54 68.22
CA THR A 82 -28.72 -48.05 66.92
C THR A 82 -29.59 -46.81 67.12
N LEU A 83 -29.36 -45.76 66.33
CA LEU A 83 -30.23 -44.59 66.29
C LEU A 83 -31.66 -45.02 65.95
N GLU A 84 -32.65 -44.43 66.62
CA GLU A 84 -34.06 -44.65 66.26
C GLU A 84 -34.34 -44.05 64.88
N SER A 85 -35.36 -44.55 64.17
CA SER A 85 -35.72 -44.04 62.85
C SER A 85 -36.04 -42.53 62.86
N SER A 86 -36.67 -42.06 63.94
CA SER A 86 -36.95 -40.63 64.19
C SER A 86 -35.68 -39.78 64.35
N ASP A 87 -34.65 -40.32 65.00
CA ASP A 87 -33.35 -39.66 65.16
C ASP A 87 -32.60 -39.57 63.82
N VAL A 88 -32.66 -40.64 63.01
CA VAL A 88 -32.06 -40.65 61.67
C VAL A 88 -32.74 -39.64 60.76
N GLU A 89 -34.08 -39.54 60.77
CA GLU A 89 -34.83 -38.54 60.01
C GLU A 89 -34.46 -37.10 60.42
N HIS A 90 -34.37 -36.83 61.73
CA HIS A 90 -34.00 -35.49 62.20
C HIS A 90 -32.53 -35.15 61.92
N LEU A 91 -31.63 -36.12 62.08
CA LEU A 91 -30.22 -35.97 61.71
C LEU A 91 -30.05 -35.74 60.22
N THR A 92 -30.86 -36.39 59.37
CA THR A 92 -30.85 -36.15 57.91
C THR A 92 -31.07 -34.68 57.62
N LEU A 93 -32.10 -34.05 58.21
CA LEU A 93 -32.38 -32.61 58.03
C LEU A 93 -31.22 -31.70 58.50
N LEU A 94 -30.58 -32.03 59.61
CA LEU A 94 -29.46 -31.25 60.14
C LEU A 94 -28.19 -31.42 59.28
N VAL A 95 -27.94 -32.63 58.80
CA VAL A 95 -26.81 -32.95 57.91
C VAL A 95 -27.04 -32.33 56.52
N ASP A 96 -28.27 -32.30 56.02
CA ASP A 96 -28.64 -31.59 54.79
C ASP A 96 -28.34 -30.10 54.88
N LEU A 97 -28.68 -29.46 56.01
CA LEU A 97 -28.36 -28.05 56.24
C LEU A 97 -26.84 -27.82 56.28
N TYR A 98 -26.09 -28.72 56.91
CA TYR A 98 -24.62 -28.65 56.92
C TYR A 98 -24.03 -28.86 55.51
N TYR A 99 -24.55 -29.81 54.75
CA TYR A 99 -24.17 -30.03 53.35
C TYR A 99 -24.39 -28.78 52.50
N LEU A 100 -25.56 -28.15 52.61
CA LEU A 100 -25.85 -26.89 51.90
C LEU A 100 -24.87 -25.77 52.29
N GLN A 101 -24.52 -25.65 53.58
CA GLN A 101 -23.51 -24.69 54.04
C GLN A 101 -22.12 -24.99 53.48
N LEU A 102 -21.73 -26.26 53.47
CA LEU A 102 -20.46 -26.71 52.90
C LEU A 102 -20.39 -26.41 51.40
N MET A 103 -21.47 -26.63 50.66
CA MET A 103 -21.54 -26.31 49.22
C MET A 103 -21.47 -24.80 48.97
N LEU A 104 -22.16 -23.99 49.79
CA LEU A 104 -22.14 -22.53 49.67
C LEU A 104 -20.75 -21.95 50.01
N GLU A 105 -20.06 -22.48 51.02
CA GLU A 105 -18.67 -22.10 51.33
C GLU A 105 -17.72 -22.49 50.19
N ARG A 106 -17.91 -23.67 49.59
CA ARG A 106 -17.16 -24.11 48.41
C ARG A 106 -17.39 -23.19 47.21
N GLU A 107 -18.63 -22.86 46.87
CA GLU A 107 -18.93 -21.91 45.79
C GLU A 107 -18.29 -20.55 46.04
N LYS A 108 -18.35 -20.05 47.28
CA LYS A 108 -17.71 -18.79 47.66
C LYS A 108 -16.19 -18.86 47.50
N HIS A 109 -15.57 -19.98 47.87
CA HIS A 109 -14.14 -20.19 47.70
C HIS A 109 -13.74 -20.19 46.22
N ILE A 110 -14.44 -20.97 45.39
CA ILE A 110 -14.21 -21.05 43.94
C ILE A 110 -14.37 -19.67 43.30
N ARG A 111 -15.44 -18.93 43.62
CA ARG A 111 -15.68 -17.58 43.10
C ARG A 111 -14.58 -16.60 43.51
N ASN A 112 -14.12 -16.64 44.75
CA ASN A 112 -13.04 -15.76 45.21
C ASN A 112 -11.72 -16.09 44.51
N LYS A 113 -11.43 -17.39 44.31
CA LYS A 113 -10.26 -17.84 43.56
C LYS A 113 -10.29 -17.39 42.11
N LEU A 114 -11.45 -17.48 41.44
CA LEU A 114 -11.64 -16.92 40.10
C LEU A 114 -11.33 -15.41 40.04
N ILE A 115 -11.82 -14.62 41.01
CA ILE A 115 -11.59 -13.17 41.04
C ILE A 115 -10.11 -12.83 41.25
N GLU A 116 -9.44 -13.55 42.15
CA GLU A 116 -7.99 -13.40 42.39
C GLU A 116 -7.21 -13.70 41.10
N SER A 117 -7.51 -14.83 40.45
CA SER A 117 -6.92 -15.23 39.17
C SER A 117 -7.11 -14.19 38.06
N ILE A 118 -8.31 -13.60 37.93
CA ILE A 118 -8.61 -12.59 36.90
C ILE A 118 -7.78 -11.31 37.12
N ARG A 119 -7.61 -10.89 38.38
CA ARG A 119 -6.82 -9.70 38.71
C ARG A 119 -5.35 -9.91 38.35
N ASP A 120 -4.79 -11.08 38.66
CA ASP A 120 -3.39 -11.39 38.36
C ASP A 120 -3.12 -11.44 36.86
N ILE A 121 -4.04 -12.02 36.10
CA ILE A 121 -3.98 -12.11 34.63
C ILE A 121 -4.07 -10.72 33.97
N SER A 122 -4.90 -9.83 34.50
CA SER A 122 -5.14 -8.49 33.90
C SER A 122 -3.93 -7.54 33.97
N ILE A 123 -2.92 -7.86 34.79
CA ILE A 123 -1.74 -6.99 35.01
C ILE A 123 -0.60 -7.33 34.04
N LEU A 124 -0.67 -8.47 33.33
CA LEU A 124 0.45 -8.99 32.56
C LEU A 124 0.45 -8.46 31.12
N GLU A 125 1.55 -7.83 30.73
CA GLU A 125 1.73 -7.30 29.37
C GLU A 125 2.31 -8.33 28.38
N ASP A 126 3.04 -9.33 28.88
CA ASP A 126 3.68 -10.37 28.07
C ASP A 126 2.71 -11.52 27.80
N LEU A 127 2.44 -11.78 26.51
CA LEU A 127 1.49 -12.80 26.07
C LEU A 127 1.91 -14.20 26.50
N ASP A 128 3.19 -14.57 26.41
CA ASP A 128 3.62 -15.93 26.74
C ASP A 128 3.49 -16.17 28.25
N PHE A 129 3.89 -15.19 29.07
CA PHE A 129 3.73 -15.26 30.52
C PHE A 129 2.25 -15.27 30.96
N LEU A 130 1.42 -14.49 30.27
CA LEU A 130 -0.03 -14.45 30.47
C LEU A 130 -0.66 -15.84 30.24
N LEU A 131 -0.29 -16.53 29.15
CA LEU A 131 -0.82 -17.86 28.82
C LEU A 131 -0.41 -18.92 29.85
N THR A 132 0.83 -18.88 30.35
CA THR A 132 1.25 -19.76 31.45
C THR A 132 0.43 -19.52 32.71
N LYS A 133 0.20 -18.26 33.09
CA LYS A 133 -0.60 -17.92 34.28
C LYS A 133 -2.08 -18.28 34.14
N ILE A 134 -2.65 -18.12 32.95
CA ILE A 134 -4.01 -18.60 32.64
C ILE A 134 -4.13 -20.09 32.93
N LEU A 135 -3.16 -20.89 32.46
CA LEU A 135 -3.18 -22.33 32.64
C LEU A 135 -3.04 -22.74 34.12
N GLU A 136 -2.10 -22.16 34.85
CA GLU A 136 -1.92 -22.41 36.29
C GLU A 136 -3.20 -22.11 37.07
N ASN A 137 -3.86 -20.99 36.75
CA ASN A 137 -5.11 -20.59 37.39
C ASN A 137 -6.27 -21.52 37.03
N ALA A 138 -6.35 -22.00 35.79
CA ALA A 138 -7.36 -22.99 35.39
C ALA A 138 -7.24 -24.29 36.20
N LEU A 139 -6.01 -24.80 36.38
CA LEU A 139 -5.74 -25.99 37.19
C LEU A 139 -6.05 -25.76 38.68
N SER A 140 -5.81 -24.55 39.20
CA SER A 140 -6.21 -24.21 40.58
C SER A 140 -7.72 -24.15 40.78
N VAL A 141 -8.50 -23.83 39.74
CA VAL A 141 -9.96 -23.69 39.81
C VAL A 141 -10.65 -25.05 39.70
N ILE A 142 -10.02 -26.03 39.04
CA ILE A 142 -10.49 -27.42 38.91
C ILE A 142 -9.52 -28.35 39.65
N PRO A 143 -9.66 -28.55 40.97
CA PRO A 143 -8.64 -29.23 41.79
C PRO A 143 -8.42 -30.71 41.46
N ILE A 144 -9.35 -31.32 40.72
CA ILE A 144 -9.29 -32.72 40.29
C ILE A 144 -8.56 -32.85 38.93
N ALA A 145 -8.21 -31.73 38.28
CA ALA A 145 -7.39 -31.75 37.07
C ALA A 145 -5.91 -31.85 37.44
N ASP A 146 -5.25 -32.87 36.90
CA ASP A 146 -3.83 -33.13 37.16
C ASP A 146 -2.92 -32.40 36.16
N MET A 147 -3.42 -32.17 34.95
CA MET A 147 -2.63 -31.67 33.83
C MET A 147 -3.45 -30.76 32.94
N GLY A 148 -2.79 -29.82 32.26
CA GLY A 148 -3.42 -29.05 31.21
C GLY A 148 -2.44 -28.50 30.19
N VAL A 149 -2.98 -28.13 29.03
CA VAL A 149 -2.25 -27.54 27.91
C VAL A 149 -3.11 -26.45 27.28
N LEU A 150 -2.50 -25.31 26.97
CA LEU A 150 -3.12 -24.21 26.26
C LEU A 150 -2.52 -24.10 24.87
N TRP A 151 -3.40 -24.20 23.87
CA TRP A 151 -3.09 -24.13 22.44
C TRP A 151 -3.54 -22.79 21.87
N MET A 152 -2.74 -22.19 21.00
CA MET A 152 -3.05 -20.94 20.30
C MET A 152 -3.01 -21.16 18.79
N TYR A 153 -3.94 -20.54 18.07
CA TYR A 153 -3.95 -20.58 16.61
C TYR A 153 -2.93 -19.60 16.04
N ASP A 154 -2.06 -20.10 15.17
CA ASP A 154 -1.11 -19.32 14.39
C ASP A 154 -1.67 -19.13 12.97
N GLY A 155 -2.00 -17.88 12.62
CA GLY A 155 -2.62 -17.54 11.34
C GLY A 155 -1.68 -17.66 10.14
N ASP A 156 -0.37 -17.52 10.35
CA ASP A 156 0.63 -17.62 9.28
C ASP A 156 0.89 -19.09 8.91
N LEU A 157 0.86 -19.97 9.92
CA LEU A 157 1.02 -21.42 9.74
C LEU A 157 -0.30 -22.15 9.44
N GLY A 158 -1.44 -21.53 9.76
CA GLY A 158 -2.76 -22.16 9.67
C GLY A 158 -2.96 -23.33 10.64
N LYS A 159 -2.26 -23.34 11.78
CA LYS A 159 -2.18 -24.47 12.72
C LYS A 159 -2.31 -24.03 14.18
N LEU A 160 -2.72 -24.96 15.04
CA LEU A 160 -2.74 -24.81 16.50
C LEU A 160 -1.42 -25.28 17.08
N ILE A 161 -0.78 -24.41 17.87
CA ILE A 161 0.51 -24.67 18.52
C ILE A 161 0.38 -24.55 20.04
N PRO A 162 1.07 -25.39 20.83
CA PRO A 162 1.02 -25.29 22.28
C PRO A 162 1.86 -24.11 22.75
N LYS A 163 1.28 -23.30 23.64
CA LYS A 163 1.93 -22.10 24.21
C LYS A 163 2.21 -22.23 25.70
N ALA A 164 1.44 -23.03 26.42
CA ALA A 164 1.69 -23.35 27.82
C ALA A 164 1.23 -24.78 28.14
N TRP A 165 1.91 -25.46 29.05
CA TRP A 165 1.52 -26.77 29.60
C TRP A 165 1.99 -26.88 31.05
N ALA A 166 1.27 -27.65 31.86
CA ALA A 166 1.57 -27.87 33.27
C ALA A 166 1.03 -29.23 33.72
N GLY A 167 1.63 -29.80 34.78
CA GLY A 167 1.11 -30.99 35.45
C GLY A 167 1.46 -32.34 34.82
N GLY A 168 2.35 -32.40 33.82
CA GLY A 168 2.73 -33.68 33.22
C GLY A 168 3.58 -33.63 31.95
N PRO A 169 3.19 -32.88 30.90
CA PRO A 169 3.81 -32.99 29.58
C PRO A 169 5.27 -32.52 29.60
N SER A 170 6.14 -33.27 28.92
CA SER A 170 7.51 -32.85 28.68
C SER A 170 7.59 -31.78 27.57
N GLU A 171 8.75 -31.16 27.43
CA GLU A 171 9.09 -30.19 26.39
C GLU A 171 8.82 -30.67 24.96
N GLU A 172 8.72 -31.99 24.74
CA GLU A 172 8.37 -32.60 23.46
C GLU A 172 7.02 -32.10 22.91
N ILE A 173 6.11 -31.67 23.78
CA ILE A 173 4.81 -31.14 23.39
C ILE A 173 4.94 -29.90 22.49
N LYS A 174 6.02 -29.09 22.64
CA LYS A 174 6.27 -27.88 21.83
C LYS A 174 6.33 -28.16 20.33
N ASN A 175 6.70 -29.37 19.94
CA ASN A 175 6.89 -29.74 18.54
C ASN A 175 5.58 -30.06 17.82
N MET A 176 4.48 -30.27 18.58
CA MET A 176 3.18 -30.57 18.01
C MET A 176 2.59 -29.36 17.26
N LYS A 177 2.00 -29.62 16.09
CA LYS A 177 1.32 -28.62 15.25
C LYS A 177 0.01 -29.20 14.72
N MET A 178 -1.09 -28.90 15.37
CA MET A 178 -2.39 -29.51 15.07
C MET A 178 -3.15 -28.76 13.98
N ASN A 179 -3.76 -29.49 13.05
CA ASN A 179 -4.66 -28.92 12.06
C ASN A 179 -6.05 -28.62 12.68
N ILE A 180 -6.82 -27.75 12.03
CA ILE A 180 -8.21 -27.51 12.42
C ILE A 180 -9.02 -28.81 12.20
N GLY A 181 -9.79 -29.22 13.21
CA GLY A 181 -10.54 -30.48 13.22
C GLY A 181 -9.73 -31.72 13.62
N GLU A 182 -8.41 -31.62 13.77
CA GLU A 182 -7.54 -32.74 14.19
C GLU A 182 -7.59 -32.95 15.71
N GLY A 183 -7.87 -34.18 16.15
CA GLY A 183 -7.96 -34.53 17.56
C GLY A 183 -9.03 -33.73 18.32
N ILE A 184 -9.03 -33.85 19.65
CA ILE A 184 -9.98 -33.14 20.52
C ILE A 184 -9.78 -31.62 20.42
N ILE A 185 -8.52 -31.17 20.38
CA ILE A 185 -8.13 -29.76 20.39
C ILE A 185 -8.55 -29.07 19.09
N GLY A 186 -8.19 -29.63 17.93
CA GLY A 186 -8.57 -29.10 16.62
C GLY A 186 -10.08 -29.13 16.40
N LYS A 187 -10.77 -30.16 16.91
CA LYS A 187 -12.24 -30.24 16.87
C LYS A 187 -12.89 -29.18 17.74
N THR A 188 -12.40 -28.96 18.97
CA THR A 188 -12.88 -27.88 19.87
C THR A 188 -12.73 -26.51 19.20
N PHE A 189 -11.59 -26.27 18.54
CA PHE A 189 -11.36 -25.06 17.77
C PHE A 189 -12.37 -24.89 16.63
N GLN A 190 -12.60 -25.95 15.85
CA GLN A 190 -13.50 -25.96 14.70
C GLN A 190 -14.97 -25.79 15.07
N THR A 191 -15.44 -26.51 16.10
CA THR A 191 -16.85 -26.50 16.50
C THR A 191 -17.19 -25.29 17.36
N ASN A 192 -16.18 -24.62 17.93
CA ASN A 192 -16.34 -23.51 18.86
C ASN A 192 -17.19 -23.91 20.09
N GLN A 193 -17.16 -25.20 20.45
CA GLN A 193 -17.91 -25.80 21.55
C GLN A 193 -16.97 -26.60 22.43
N SER A 194 -17.23 -26.57 23.74
CA SER A 194 -16.52 -27.36 24.72
C SER A 194 -16.84 -28.85 24.57
N ILE A 195 -15.83 -29.68 24.81
CA ILE A 195 -15.91 -31.14 24.70
C ILE A 195 -15.47 -31.74 26.02
N ARG A 196 -16.31 -32.57 26.62
CA ARG A 196 -16.00 -33.34 27.83
C ARG A 196 -16.10 -34.82 27.55
N LEU A 197 -14.99 -35.53 27.77
CA LEU A 197 -14.90 -36.98 27.61
C LEU A 197 -14.62 -37.62 28.97
N THR A 198 -15.35 -38.69 29.29
CA THR A 198 -15.22 -39.43 30.57
C THR A 198 -15.03 -40.92 30.37
N THR A 199 -14.85 -41.37 29.14
CA THR A 199 -14.63 -42.77 28.81
C THR A 199 -13.35 -42.90 27.98
N MET A 200 -12.59 -43.96 28.23
CA MET A 200 -11.35 -44.22 27.50
C MET A 200 -11.62 -44.45 26.01
N ASP A 201 -12.72 -45.11 25.66
CA ASP A 201 -13.10 -45.36 24.26
C ASP A 201 -13.35 -44.06 23.48
N ASP A 202 -14.05 -43.09 24.09
CA ASP A 202 -14.27 -41.79 23.44
C ASP A 202 -12.96 -41.00 23.30
N ILE A 203 -12.10 -41.04 24.32
CA ILE A 203 -10.78 -40.39 24.28
C ILE A 203 -9.93 -40.99 23.16
N LEU A 204 -9.86 -42.31 23.06
CA LEU A 204 -9.12 -43.01 22.00
C LEU A 204 -9.69 -42.73 20.61
N ARG A 205 -11.03 -42.74 20.47
CA ARG A 205 -11.70 -42.44 19.19
C ARG A 205 -11.34 -41.05 18.68
N GLU A 206 -11.42 -40.04 19.54
CA GLU A 206 -11.09 -38.66 19.14
C GLU A 206 -9.57 -38.51 18.92
N SER A 207 -8.74 -39.15 19.73
CA SER A 207 -7.27 -39.14 19.57
C SER A 207 -6.80 -39.84 18.29
N ALA A 208 -7.56 -40.82 17.77
CA ALA A 208 -7.26 -41.52 16.53
C ALA A 208 -7.38 -40.64 15.27
N THR A 209 -8.00 -39.46 15.38
CA THR A 209 -8.04 -38.47 14.29
C THR A 209 -6.76 -37.63 14.17
N MET A 210 -5.81 -37.80 15.10
CA MET A 210 -4.53 -37.11 15.12
C MET A 210 -3.58 -37.67 14.05
N SER A 211 -2.79 -36.78 13.44
CA SER A 211 -1.72 -37.17 12.51
C SER A 211 -0.64 -38.00 13.21
N SER A 212 0.03 -38.88 12.46
CA SER A 212 1.05 -39.78 13.01
C SER A 212 2.21 -39.04 13.67
N GLU A 213 2.60 -37.87 13.13
CA GLU A 213 3.66 -37.02 13.69
C GLU A 213 3.26 -36.43 15.05
N ASN A 214 2.07 -35.81 15.14
CA ASN A 214 1.56 -35.26 16.39
C ASN A 214 1.32 -36.36 17.44
N LEU A 215 0.83 -37.53 17.03
CA LEU A 215 0.62 -38.67 17.92
C LEU A 215 1.96 -39.17 18.51
N GLN A 216 3.02 -39.20 17.70
CA GLN A 216 4.35 -39.60 18.17
C GLN A 216 4.89 -38.62 19.21
N HIS A 217 4.82 -37.31 18.95
CA HIS A 217 5.22 -36.29 19.92
C HIS A 217 4.39 -36.36 21.21
N LEU A 218 3.08 -36.62 21.11
CA LEU A 218 2.19 -36.79 22.26
C LEU A 218 2.62 -37.97 23.14
N LEU A 219 2.84 -39.15 22.54
CA LEU A 219 3.25 -40.37 23.26
C LEU A 219 4.64 -40.25 23.89
N ASN A 220 5.55 -39.51 23.25
CA ASN A 220 6.86 -39.19 23.79
C ASN A 220 6.80 -38.14 24.92
N SER A 221 5.75 -37.30 24.93
CA SER A 221 5.59 -36.22 25.90
C SER A 221 5.03 -36.69 27.23
N TYR A 222 4.05 -37.60 27.23
CA TYR A 222 3.40 -38.08 28.45
C TYR A 222 2.77 -39.47 28.30
N GLN A 223 2.69 -40.24 29.39
CA GLN A 223 2.05 -41.56 29.42
C GLN A 223 0.53 -41.42 29.64
N PHE A 224 -0.21 -41.26 28.54
CA PHE A 224 -1.66 -41.02 28.55
C PHE A 224 -2.53 -42.22 28.98
N GLU A 225 -1.95 -43.39 29.25
CA GLU A 225 -2.67 -44.59 29.69
C GLU A 225 -3.40 -44.41 31.03
N THR A 226 -3.02 -43.38 31.80
CA THR A 226 -3.59 -43.07 33.12
C THR A 226 -4.72 -42.04 33.08
N VAL A 227 -4.97 -41.40 31.93
CA VAL A 227 -5.99 -40.37 31.74
C VAL A 227 -7.36 -41.02 31.64
N GLN A 228 -8.32 -40.55 32.44
CA GLN A 228 -9.70 -41.05 32.43
C GLN A 228 -10.73 -40.04 31.98
N SER A 229 -10.45 -38.75 32.18
CA SER A 229 -11.35 -37.69 31.77
C SER A 229 -10.62 -36.46 31.25
N ILE A 230 -11.25 -35.82 30.27
CA ILE A 230 -10.72 -34.64 29.58
C ILE A 230 -11.85 -33.61 29.46
N ILE A 231 -11.53 -32.34 29.74
CA ILE A 231 -12.34 -31.20 29.30
C ILE A 231 -11.48 -30.34 28.38
N SER A 232 -12.03 -30.03 27.20
CA SER A 232 -11.45 -29.09 26.25
C SER A 232 -12.43 -27.94 26.05
N VAL A 233 -11.99 -26.70 26.27
CA VAL A 233 -12.80 -25.49 26.11
C VAL A 233 -12.15 -24.50 25.14
N PRO A 234 -12.95 -23.82 24.29
CA PRO A 234 -12.47 -22.72 23.47
C PRO A 234 -12.37 -21.43 24.29
N ILE A 235 -11.31 -20.66 24.09
CA ILE A 235 -11.18 -19.26 24.53
C ILE A 235 -11.43 -18.37 23.32
N LYS A 236 -12.53 -17.61 23.38
CA LYS A 236 -13.11 -16.91 22.21
C LYS A 236 -12.92 -15.40 22.30
N VAL A 237 -12.51 -14.76 21.21
CA VAL A 237 -12.51 -13.30 21.09
C VAL A 237 -13.44 -12.95 19.92
N GLU A 238 -14.47 -12.13 20.16
CA GLU A 238 -15.44 -11.71 19.13
C GLU A 238 -16.05 -12.91 18.37
N GLU A 239 -16.51 -13.93 19.11
CA GLU A 239 -17.10 -15.18 18.61
C GLU A 239 -16.14 -16.16 17.90
N GLN A 240 -14.86 -15.78 17.69
CA GLN A 240 -13.85 -16.68 17.11
C GLN A 240 -12.96 -17.30 18.18
N THR A 241 -12.75 -18.62 18.11
CA THR A 241 -11.79 -19.30 18.98
C THR A 241 -10.38 -18.80 18.65
N LEU A 242 -9.67 -18.25 19.64
CA LEU A 242 -8.26 -17.86 19.50
C LEU A 242 -7.34 -18.92 20.12
N CYS A 243 -7.77 -19.48 21.24
CA CYS A 243 -7.04 -20.50 21.97
C CYS A 243 -7.96 -21.66 22.36
N VAL A 244 -7.38 -22.83 22.61
CA VAL A 244 -8.06 -23.99 23.18
C VAL A 244 -7.33 -24.39 24.45
N LEU A 245 -8.06 -24.44 25.56
CA LEU A 245 -7.56 -24.91 26.83
C LEU A 245 -8.09 -26.33 27.05
N ILE A 246 -7.17 -27.27 27.23
CA ILE A 246 -7.50 -28.66 27.52
C ILE A 246 -6.91 -29.06 28.87
N ILE A 247 -7.74 -29.69 29.71
CA ILE A 247 -7.35 -30.22 31.03
C ILE A 247 -7.65 -31.71 31.09
N TYR A 248 -6.84 -32.43 31.87
CA TYR A 248 -6.83 -33.87 31.98
C TYR A 248 -6.87 -34.28 33.46
N GLN A 249 -7.59 -35.36 33.74
CA GLN A 249 -7.63 -35.99 35.06
C GLN A 249 -7.16 -37.45 34.96
N ASN A 250 -6.28 -37.83 35.87
CA ASN A 250 -5.68 -39.15 36.00
C ASN A 250 -6.31 -39.94 37.16
N GLY A 251 -6.40 -41.26 37.00
CA GLY A 251 -6.85 -42.18 38.07
C GLY A 251 -8.33 -42.55 38.03
N LEU A 252 -8.71 -43.51 38.88
CA LEU A 252 -9.93 -44.34 38.74
C LEU A 252 -11.23 -43.72 39.27
N THR A 253 -11.16 -42.58 39.96
CA THR A 253 -12.28 -42.10 40.78
C THR A 253 -12.33 -40.57 40.82
N SER A 254 -13.54 -40.00 40.69
CA SER A 254 -13.86 -38.56 40.55
C SER A 254 -13.59 -37.97 39.15
N LEU A 255 -14.41 -38.37 38.17
CA LEU A 255 -14.36 -37.88 36.78
C LEU A 255 -14.75 -36.41 36.68
N LEU A 256 -14.25 -35.71 35.65
CA LEU A 256 -14.64 -34.33 35.38
C LEU A 256 -16.14 -34.25 35.06
N THR A 257 -16.82 -33.36 35.77
CA THR A 257 -18.28 -33.22 35.73
C THR A 257 -18.71 -32.14 34.75
N LYS A 258 -20.02 -32.02 34.54
CA LYS A 258 -20.59 -30.92 33.76
C LYS A 258 -20.41 -29.56 34.45
N GLU A 259 -20.38 -29.55 35.78
CA GLU A 259 -20.12 -28.34 36.57
C GLU A 259 -18.69 -27.85 36.37
N ASP A 260 -17.71 -28.78 36.33
CA ASP A 260 -16.31 -28.45 36.02
C ASP A 260 -16.16 -27.85 34.62
N GLN A 261 -16.90 -28.39 33.63
CA GLN A 261 -16.94 -27.86 32.27
C GLN A 261 -17.50 -26.43 32.25
N GLN A 262 -18.63 -26.17 32.93
CA GLN A 262 -19.24 -24.83 33.00
C GLN A 262 -18.35 -23.81 33.72
N LEU A 263 -17.64 -24.27 34.76
CA LEU A 263 -16.69 -23.45 35.49
C LEU A 263 -15.49 -23.07 34.62
N LEU A 264 -14.96 -24.02 33.85
CA LEU A 264 -13.87 -23.77 32.92
C LEU A 264 -14.28 -22.89 31.74
N GLU A 265 -15.52 -23.03 31.24
CA GLU A 265 -16.12 -22.11 30.25
C GLU A 265 -16.21 -20.69 30.81
N SER A 266 -16.73 -20.52 32.03
CA SER A 266 -16.84 -19.22 32.68
C SER A 266 -15.47 -18.57 32.89
N PHE A 267 -14.45 -19.37 33.22
CA PHE A 267 -13.07 -18.91 33.32
C PHE A 267 -12.52 -18.50 31.94
N SER A 268 -12.77 -19.31 30.91
CA SER A 268 -12.38 -19.05 29.51
C SER A 268 -12.93 -17.71 29.01
N ASP A 269 -14.20 -17.43 29.29
CA ASP A 269 -14.85 -16.16 28.91
C ASP A 269 -14.16 -14.95 29.56
N GLN A 270 -13.72 -15.06 30.81
CA GLN A 270 -13.01 -13.97 31.49
C GLN A 270 -11.59 -13.78 30.94
N VAL A 271 -10.89 -14.89 30.67
CA VAL A 271 -9.56 -14.89 30.07
C VAL A 271 -9.57 -14.26 28.67
N SER A 272 -10.65 -14.44 27.91
CA SER A 272 -10.77 -13.84 26.58
C SER A 272 -10.58 -12.32 26.57
N ILE A 273 -11.07 -11.63 27.61
CA ILE A 273 -10.98 -10.18 27.75
C ILE A 273 -9.51 -9.77 27.94
N ALA A 274 -8.79 -10.47 28.81
CA ALA A 274 -7.36 -10.20 29.05
C ALA A 274 -6.52 -10.47 27.80
N LEU A 275 -6.77 -11.57 27.09
CA LEU A 275 -6.09 -11.90 25.83
C LEU A 275 -6.36 -10.86 24.73
N LYS A 276 -7.61 -10.39 24.61
CA LYS A 276 -7.96 -9.31 23.68
C LYS A 276 -7.17 -8.04 23.96
N ASN A 277 -7.11 -7.63 25.23
CA ASN A 277 -6.40 -6.43 25.65
C ASN A 277 -4.89 -6.54 25.43
N SER A 278 -4.29 -7.67 25.80
CA SER A 278 -2.85 -7.93 25.61
C SER A 278 -2.48 -7.92 24.11
N LYS A 279 -3.28 -8.58 23.26
CA LYS A 279 -3.07 -8.58 21.80
C LYS A 279 -3.14 -7.17 21.21
N LEU A 280 -4.20 -6.41 21.55
CA LEU A 280 -4.37 -5.05 21.07
C LEU A 280 -3.22 -4.13 21.51
N PHE A 281 -2.76 -4.27 22.76
CA PHE A 281 -1.63 -3.50 23.27
C PHE A 281 -0.33 -3.85 22.57
N HIS A 282 -0.08 -5.15 22.31
CA HIS A 282 1.08 -5.60 21.56
C HIS A 282 1.09 -5.03 20.13
N ASP A 283 -0.04 -5.12 19.42
CA ASP A 283 -0.19 -4.58 18.06
C ASP A 283 0.00 -3.06 18.05
N LEU A 284 -0.58 -2.35 19.01
CA LEU A 284 -0.41 -0.90 19.17
C LEU A 284 1.06 -0.53 19.41
N LYS A 285 1.76 -1.26 20.28
CA LYS A 285 3.17 -1.04 20.59
C LYS A 285 4.04 -1.27 19.36
N LYS A 286 3.80 -2.35 18.61
CA LYS A 286 4.49 -2.65 17.35
C LYS A 286 4.25 -1.55 16.32
N HIS A 287 3.00 -1.11 16.16
CA HIS A 287 2.65 -0.02 15.23
C HIS A 287 3.32 1.31 15.64
N ASN A 288 3.32 1.65 16.93
CA ASN A 288 3.99 2.84 17.44
C ASN A 288 5.51 2.80 17.20
N GLN A 289 6.16 1.65 17.41
CA GLN A 289 7.58 1.49 17.10
C GLN A 289 7.88 1.74 15.61
N LEU A 290 7.03 1.25 14.70
CA LEU A 290 7.17 1.52 13.26
C LEU A 290 6.97 3.01 12.94
N LEU A 291 6.00 3.68 13.57
CA LEU A 291 5.78 5.12 13.41
C LEU A 291 6.98 5.94 13.89
N VAL A 292 7.53 5.63 15.07
CA VAL A 292 8.72 6.31 15.61
C VAL A 292 9.92 6.09 14.69
N GLN A 293 10.07 4.89 14.11
CA GLN A 293 11.11 4.65 13.10
C GLN A 293 10.88 5.50 11.86
N ARG A 294 9.64 5.62 11.37
CA ARG A 294 9.28 6.47 10.23
C ARG A 294 9.66 7.91 10.46
N ASP A 295 9.27 8.45 11.61
CA ASP A 295 9.51 9.85 11.94
C ASP A 295 11.01 10.12 12.08
N ARG A 296 11.79 9.22 12.68
CA ARG A 296 13.26 9.36 12.77
C ARG A 296 13.93 9.36 11.40
N ILE A 297 13.51 8.47 10.49
CA ILE A 297 14.04 8.41 9.13
C ILE A 297 13.69 9.71 8.39
N HIS A 298 12.43 10.15 8.48
CA HIS A 298 11.95 11.39 7.89
C HIS A 298 12.73 12.62 8.39
N ASP A 299 12.89 12.77 9.71
CA ASP A 299 13.66 13.85 10.34
C ASP A 299 15.12 13.88 9.87
N THR A 300 15.73 12.71 9.72
CA THR A 300 17.10 12.57 9.24
C THR A 300 17.20 13.09 7.81
N PHE A 301 16.27 12.71 6.93
CA PHE A 301 16.27 13.19 5.55
C PHE A 301 15.90 14.68 5.41
N ILE A 302 15.00 15.20 6.25
CA ILE A 302 14.71 16.65 6.29
C ILE A 302 15.99 17.42 6.68
N LYS A 303 16.72 16.97 7.70
CA LYS A 303 18.01 17.59 8.08
C LYS A 303 19.02 17.54 6.95
N ILE A 304 19.06 16.44 6.20
CA ILE A 304 19.92 16.30 5.01
C ILE A 304 19.51 17.30 3.92
N SER A 305 18.21 17.42 3.63
CA SER A 305 17.67 18.36 2.63
C SER A 305 17.96 19.82 2.99
N LEU A 306 17.82 20.19 4.28
CA LEU A 306 18.12 21.54 4.77
C LEU A 306 19.58 21.94 4.55
N GLN A 307 20.51 20.99 4.60
CA GLN A 307 21.94 21.25 4.36
C GLN A 307 22.26 21.61 2.90
N SER A 308 21.32 21.41 1.96
CA SER A 308 21.46 21.82 0.55
C SER A 308 22.71 21.26 -0.15
N LYS A 309 23.07 20.01 0.16
CA LYS A 309 24.27 19.36 -0.38
C LYS A 309 24.06 18.66 -1.73
N GLY A 310 22.85 18.72 -2.30
CA GLY A 310 22.53 18.15 -3.60
C GLY A 310 22.21 16.65 -3.58
N LEU A 311 21.65 16.17 -4.68
CA LEU A 311 21.25 14.77 -4.88
C LEU A 311 22.39 13.78 -4.64
N LYS A 312 23.63 14.10 -5.02
CA LYS A 312 24.79 13.22 -4.80
C LYS A 312 25.02 12.90 -3.32
N PHE A 313 24.76 13.87 -2.42
CA PHE A 313 24.87 13.64 -0.99
C PHE A 313 23.74 12.74 -0.48
N ILE A 314 22.50 12.95 -0.95
CA ILE A 314 21.35 12.10 -0.58
C ILE A 314 21.59 10.65 -0.98
N VAL A 315 22.07 10.39 -2.20
CA VAL A 315 22.38 9.03 -2.67
C VAL A 315 23.41 8.33 -1.77
N ASN A 316 24.44 9.06 -1.32
CA ASN A 316 25.45 8.51 -0.42
C ASN A 316 24.90 8.19 0.97
N GLU A 317 24.00 9.02 1.51
CA GLU A 317 23.34 8.72 2.80
C GLU A 317 22.35 7.56 2.68
N LEU A 318 21.62 7.46 1.56
CA LEU A 318 20.79 6.29 1.28
C LEU A 318 21.60 5.00 1.23
N PHE A 319 22.77 5.04 0.60
CA PHE A 319 23.65 3.88 0.54
C PHE A 319 24.13 3.46 1.94
N LYS A 320 24.38 4.41 2.85
CA LYS A 320 24.74 4.11 4.24
C LYS A 320 23.62 3.50 5.07
N LEU A 321 22.35 3.75 4.70
CA LEU A 321 21.18 3.24 5.42
C LEU A 321 20.73 1.87 4.89
N ILE A 322 20.69 1.72 3.56
CA ILE A 322 20.18 0.52 2.89
C ILE A 322 21.30 -0.51 2.66
N HIS A 323 22.57 -0.05 2.58
CA HIS A 323 23.74 -0.87 2.27
C HIS A 323 23.67 -1.62 0.92
N LYS A 324 22.84 -1.13 -0.02
CA LYS A 324 22.70 -1.67 -1.38
C LYS A 324 23.05 -0.61 -2.42
N PRO A 325 23.72 -0.97 -3.52
CA PRO A 325 24.01 -0.04 -4.62
C PRO A 325 22.72 0.61 -5.13
N LEU A 326 22.72 1.94 -5.23
CA LEU A 326 21.56 2.68 -5.70
C LEU A 326 21.93 3.85 -6.60
N ILE A 327 20.97 4.26 -7.42
CA ILE A 327 21.04 5.37 -8.36
C ILE A 327 19.78 6.23 -8.21
N ILE A 328 19.95 7.55 -8.22
CA ILE A 328 18.87 8.49 -8.52
C ILE A 328 19.06 8.99 -9.95
N PHE A 329 18.00 8.94 -10.73
CA PHE A 329 17.96 9.50 -12.08
C PHE A 329 17.04 10.73 -12.11
N ASP A 330 17.59 11.88 -12.48
CA ASP A 330 16.87 13.16 -12.61
C ASP A 330 16.39 13.35 -14.06
N PHE A 331 15.07 13.35 -14.27
CA PHE A 331 14.51 13.50 -15.61
C PHE A 331 14.71 14.89 -16.22
N SER A 332 14.85 15.91 -15.37
CA SER A 332 14.94 17.32 -15.76
C SER A 332 16.29 17.66 -16.40
N GLU A 333 17.34 16.93 -16.02
CA GLU A 333 18.71 17.14 -16.50
C GLU A 333 19.33 15.90 -17.17
N ASP A 334 18.62 14.77 -17.23
CA ASP A 334 19.13 13.48 -17.74
C ASP A 334 20.40 13.01 -16.98
N GLN A 335 20.52 13.36 -15.69
CA GLN A 335 21.69 13.08 -14.85
C GLN A 335 21.48 11.88 -13.92
N LEU A 336 22.56 11.11 -13.72
CA LEU A 336 22.60 9.95 -12.84
C LEU A 336 23.47 10.23 -11.61
N PHE A 337 22.92 9.97 -10.43
CA PHE A 337 23.62 10.07 -9.16
C PHE A 337 23.69 8.69 -8.52
N SER A 338 24.89 8.12 -8.44
CA SER A 338 25.13 6.72 -8.04
C SER A 338 25.95 6.62 -6.74
N SER A 339 25.70 5.55 -5.98
CA SER A 339 26.56 5.11 -4.86
C SER A 339 26.40 3.59 -4.60
N PRO A 340 27.49 2.83 -4.34
CA PRO A 340 28.89 3.27 -4.30
C PRO A 340 29.47 3.38 -5.72
N GLY A 341 30.09 4.52 -6.03
CA GLY A 341 30.67 4.78 -7.35
C GLY A 341 29.65 4.72 -8.50
N GLU A 342 30.14 4.84 -9.73
CA GLU A 342 29.34 4.71 -10.95
C GLU A 342 29.31 3.26 -11.41
N TRP A 343 28.24 2.55 -11.06
CA TRP A 343 28.01 1.17 -11.49
C TRP A 343 27.08 1.04 -12.70
N LEU A 344 26.51 2.17 -13.16
CA LEU A 344 25.77 2.31 -14.41
C LEU A 344 26.28 3.58 -15.11
N SER A 345 26.88 3.43 -16.29
CA SER A 345 27.49 4.56 -17.03
C SER A 345 26.48 5.35 -17.86
N GLU A 346 25.46 4.67 -18.39
CA GLU A 346 24.39 5.28 -19.18
C GLU A 346 23.04 4.69 -18.78
N PHE A 347 21.99 5.51 -18.82
CA PHE A 347 20.64 5.06 -18.53
C PHE A 347 20.08 4.28 -19.73
N PRO A 348 19.77 2.98 -19.59
CA PRO A 348 19.28 2.15 -20.68
C PRO A 348 18.02 2.73 -21.33
N ASN A 349 17.97 2.76 -22.66
CA ASN A 349 16.81 3.25 -23.41
C ASN A 349 15.51 2.47 -23.09
N GLU A 350 15.64 1.20 -22.66
CA GLU A 350 14.52 0.37 -22.22
C GLU A 350 13.86 0.93 -20.95
N LEU A 351 14.66 1.42 -19.99
CA LEU A 351 14.15 2.10 -18.81
C LEU A 351 13.56 3.47 -19.15
N LYS A 352 14.05 4.15 -20.21
CA LYS A 352 13.47 5.45 -20.64
C LYS A 352 12.00 5.35 -21.05
N ARG A 353 11.53 4.18 -21.50
CA ARG A 353 10.12 3.94 -21.82
C ARG A 353 9.26 3.66 -20.60
N ILE A 354 9.83 3.13 -19.52
CA ILE A 354 9.14 2.87 -18.26
C ILE A 354 8.81 4.19 -17.54
N ILE A 355 9.63 5.23 -17.73
CA ILE A 355 9.47 6.58 -17.18
C ILE A 355 8.09 7.19 -17.42
N THR A 356 7.49 6.96 -18.59
CA THR A 356 6.24 7.63 -18.96
C THR A 356 5.00 7.05 -18.27
N HIS A 357 5.11 5.90 -17.59
CA HIS A 357 3.96 5.16 -17.05
C HIS A 357 4.17 4.59 -15.63
N CYS A 358 5.35 4.74 -15.03
CA CYS A 358 5.65 4.16 -13.72
C CYS A 358 5.16 5.08 -12.59
N GLN A 359 3.96 4.81 -12.07
CA GLN A 359 3.42 5.45 -10.86
C GLN A 359 3.71 4.64 -9.59
N ASP A 360 3.88 3.32 -9.72
CA ASP A 360 4.10 2.42 -8.61
C ASP A 360 5.49 1.77 -8.65
N PRO A 361 6.08 1.45 -7.48
CA PRO A 361 7.35 0.74 -7.44
C PRO A 361 7.28 -0.66 -8.04
N SER A 362 8.30 -1.06 -8.80
CA SER A 362 8.31 -2.31 -9.55
C SER A 362 9.69 -2.97 -9.59
N PHE A 363 9.70 -4.27 -9.89
CA PHE A 363 10.92 -5.05 -10.08
C PHE A 363 11.18 -5.26 -11.57
N HIS A 364 12.43 -5.05 -12.01
CA HIS A 364 12.82 -5.19 -13.40
C HIS A 364 14.18 -5.89 -13.52
N PHE A 365 14.31 -6.78 -14.49
CA PHE A 365 15.60 -7.38 -14.85
C PHE A 365 16.28 -6.53 -15.92
N LEU A 366 17.58 -6.28 -15.75
CA LEU A 366 18.37 -5.54 -16.72
C LEU A 366 19.75 -6.17 -16.92
N GLN A 367 20.19 -6.23 -18.17
CA GLN A 367 21.54 -6.67 -18.53
C GLN A 367 22.53 -5.52 -18.31
N VAL A 368 23.33 -5.60 -17.24
CA VAL A 368 24.40 -4.64 -16.95
C VAL A 368 25.74 -5.35 -17.15
N SER A 369 26.55 -4.86 -18.09
CA SER A 369 27.90 -5.41 -18.37
C SER A 369 27.91 -6.92 -18.67
N GLY A 370 26.84 -7.45 -19.27
CA GLY A 370 26.72 -8.87 -19.62
C GLY A 370 26.24 -9.80 -18.49
N GLN A 371 25.84 -9.24 -17.35
CA GLN A 371 25.17 -9.97 -16.27
C GLN A 371 23.74 -9.47 -16.09
N GLU A 372 22.81 -10.41 -15.88
CA GLU A 372 21.42 -10.08 -15.55
C GLU A 372 21.34 -9.67 -14.08
N LYS A 373 20.87 -8.44 -13.84
CA LYS A 373 20.69 -7.90 -12.49
C LYS A 373 19.22 -7.60 -12.25
N LEU A 374 18.74 -7.92 -11.06
CA LEU A 374 17.41 -7.54 -10.61
C LEU A 374 17.46 -6.14 -9.97
N LEU A 375 16.60 -5.25 -10.44
CA LEU A 375 16.51 -3.86 -10.01
C LEU A 375 15.14 -3.61 -9.38
N TYR A 376 15.14 -2.94 -8.23
CA TYR A 376 13.96 -2.35 -7.64
C TYR A 376 13.89 -0.87 -8.06
N ILE A 377 12.82 -0.50 -8.74
CA ILE A 377 12.60 0.86 -9.25
C ILE A 377 11.51 1.50 -8.40
N HIS A 378 11.81 2.67 -7.83
CA HIS A 378 10.90 3.46 -7.04
C HIS A 378 10.74 4.86 -7.67
N PRO A 379 9.53 5.25 -8.13
CA PRO A 379 9.32 6.53 -8.77
C PRO A 379 9.41 7.70 -7.78
N ILE A 380 10.01 8.80 -8.23
CA ILE A 380 10.07 10.07 -7.51
C ILE A 380 8.97 10.95 -8.09
N ILE A 381 7.86 11.07 -7.37
CA ILE A 381 6.66 11.78 -7.84
C ILE A 381 6.44 13.01 -6.95
N ALA A 382 6.17 14.15 -7.58
CA ALA A 382 5.67 15.34 -6.91
C ALA A 382 4.41 15.84 -7.60
N ILE A 383 3.33 15.98 -6.83
CA ILE A 383 2.02 16.48 -7.33
C ILE A 383 1.60 15.69 -8.59
N ASP A 384 1.64 14.37 -8.51
CA ASP A 384 1.29 13.42 -9.59
C ASP A 384 2.17 13.46 -10.85
N VAL A 385 3.25 14.27 -10.86
CA VAL A 385 4.23 14.32 -11.95
C VAL A 385 5.51 13.59 -11.55
N PRO A 386 6.03 12.68 -12.38
CA PRO A 386 7.27 11.99 -12.07
C PRO A 386 8.47 12.89 -12.41
N PHE A 387 9.31 13.15 -11.41
CA PHE A 387 10.54 13.94 -11.53
C PHE A 387 11.79 13.07 -11.74
N GLY A 388 11.75 11.81 -11.33
CA GLY A 388 12.90 10.92 -11.41
C GLY A 388 12.60 9.49 -10.96
N LEU A 389 13.66 8.69 -10.86
CA LEU A 389 13.60 7.31 -10.36
C LEU A 389 14.71 7.08 -9.32
N ILE A 390 14.40 6.31 -8.27
CA ILE A 390 15.40 5.64 -7.45
C ILE A 390 15.49 4.20 -7.94
N ILE A 391 16.70 3.75 -8.25
CA ILE A 391 16.98 2.40 -8.73
C ILE A 391 17.92 1.74 -7.73
N VAL A 392 17.53 0.59 -7.21
CA VAL A 392 18.32 -0.17 -6.25
C VAL A 392 18.63 -1.53 -6.84
N GLU A 393 19.90 -1.92 -6.83
CA GLU A 393 20.32 -3.27 -7.16
C GLU A 393 19.94 -4.22 -6.01
N VAL A 394 19.18 -5.27 -6.32
CA VAL A 394 18.66 -6.21 -5.32
C VAL A 394 18.93 -7.65 -5.76
N ASN A 395 19.13 -8.54 -4.80
CA ASN A 395 19.06 -9.99 -5.02
C ASN A 395 17.63 -10.50 -4.73
N GLU A 396 17.29 -11.72 -5.16
CA GLU A 396 15.99 -12.32 -4.85
C GLU A 396 15.75 -12.41 -3.33
N GLY A 397 14.62 -11.87 -2.87
CA GLY A 397 14.22 -11.87 -1.46
C GLY A 397 14.96 -10.87 -0.56
N ASP A 398 15.82 -10.02 -1.12
CA ASP A 398 16.84 -9.28 -0.37
C ASP A 398 16.37 -7.89 0.11
N LEU A 399 15.23 -7.37 -0.38
CA LEU A 399 14.74 -6.04 -0.02
C LEU A 399 13.75 -6.11 1.15
N LEU A 400 14.20 -5.69 2.33
CA LEU A 400 13.42 -5.73 3.56
C LEU A 400 12.29 -4.68 3.55
N PRO A 401 11.21 -4.86 4.34
CA PRO A 401 10.17 -3.84 4.49
C PRO A 401 10.73 -2.47 4.95
N LEU A 402 11.77 -2.49 5.78
CA LEU A 402 12.46 -1.28 6.23
C LEU A 402 13.16 -0.55 5.07
N ASP A 403 13.77 -1.27 4.13
CA ASP A 403 14.44 -0.68 2.96
C ASP A 403 13.42 0.04 2.07
N LYS A 404 12.28 -0.61 1.81
CA LYS A 404 11.17 -0.01 1.04
C LYS A 404 10.67 1.27 1.69
N MET A 405 10.51 1.25 3.01
CA MET A 405 10.10 2.40 3.80
C MET A 405 11.14 3.53 3.76
N ILE A 406 12.44 3.23 3.80
CA ILE A 406 13.51 4.23 3.63
C ILE A 406 13.43 4.86 2.24
N LEU A 407 13.24 4.06 1.19
CA LEU A 407 13.16 4.55 -0.20
C LEU A 407 11.92 5.44 -0.42
N GLU A 408 10.78 5.08 0.16
CA GLU A 408 9.55 5.88 0.11
C GLU A 408 9.72 7.24 0.83
N GLN A 409 10.35 7.26 2.00
CA GLN A 409 10.63 8.51 2.70
C GLN A 409 11.65 9.37 1.94
N ALA A 410 12.65 8.73 1.34
CA ALA A 410 13.67 9.42 0.58
C ALA A 410 13.13 10.01 -0.72
N SER A 411 12.25 9.30 -1.43
CA SER A 411 11.67 9.77 -2.70
C SER A 411 10.95 11.10 -2.52
N SER A 412 10.19 11.26 -1.43
CA SER A 412 9.52 12.52 -1.09
C SER A 412 10.50 13.68 -0.87
N ILE A 413 11.64 13.41 -0.25
CA ILE A 413 12.66 14.43 0.06
C ILE A 413 13.47 14.81 -1.17
N ILE A 414 13.79 13.82 -2.00
CA ILE A 414 14.43 14.01 -3.31
C ILE A 414 13.51 14.84 -4.20
N ALA A 415 12.22 14.51 -4.24
CA ALA A 415 11.22 15.28 -4.97
C ALA A 415 11.20 16.75 -4.52
N LEU A 416 11.23 17.01 -3.22
CA LEU A 416 11.30 18.37 -2.68
C LEU A 416 12.59 19.10 -3.09
N GLU A 417 13.74 18.43 -3.06
CA GLU A 417 15.01 19.02 -3.49
C GLU A 417 14.98 19.36 -4.99
N MET A 418 14.41 18.49 -5.81
CA MET A 418 14.23 18.68 -7.26
C MET A 418 13.27 19.84 -7.57
N ILE A 419 12.11 19.90 -6.88
CA ILE A 419 11.18 21.03 -7.01
C ILE A 419 11.88 22.34 -6.66
N ARG A 420 12.61 22.39 -5.55
CA ARG A 420 13.32 23.61 -5.14
C ARG A 420 14.33 24.05 -6.19
N LYS A 421 15.13 23.11 -6.72
CA LYS A 421 16.09 23.37 -7.79
C LYS A 421 15.37 23.90 -9.03
N HIS A 422 14.25 23.28 -9.42
CA HIS A 422 13.44 23.71 -10.55
C HIS A 422 12.85 25.12 -10.35
N THR A 423 12.27 25.42 -9.18
CA THR A 423 11.73 26.75 -8.86
C THR A 423 12.80 27.84 -8.92
N LEU A 424 14.02 27.54 -8.47
CA LEU A 424 15.15 28.48 -8.59
C LEU A 424 15.51 28.74 -10.05
N THR A 425 15.56 27.70 -10.88
CA THR A 425 15.84 27.85 -12.31
C THR A 425 14.72 28.56 -13.05
N GLU A 426 13.46 28.29 -12.72
CA GLU A 426 12.30 28.97 -13.28
C GLU A 426 12.30 30.46 -12.92
N SER A 427 12.60 30.80 -11.65
CA SER A 427 12.76 32.20 -11.23
C SER A 427 13.88 32.90 -11.99
N TYR A 428 14.99 32.20 -12.26
CA TYR A 428 16.06 32.73 -13.11
C TYR A 428 15.59 32.97 -14.55
N TYR A 429 14.86 32.01 -15.14
CA TYR A 429 14.31 32.17 -16.49
C TYR A 429 13.30 33.31 -16.58
N GLN A 430 12.44 33.47 -15.58
CA GLN A 430 11.47 34.57 -15.53
C GLN A 430 12.19 35.93 -15.48
N LYS A 431 13.20 36.09 -14.62
CA LYS A 431 14.01 37.32 -14.59
C LYS A 431 14.70 37.60 -15.92
N THR A 432 15.25 36.56 -16.56
CA THR A 432 15.90 36.69 -17.86
C THR A 432 14.89 37.07 -18.96
N HIS A 433 13.67 36.52 -18.90
CA HIS A 433 12.57 36.87 -19.79
C HIS A 433 12.18 38.34 -19.67
N ASP A 434 12.02 38.84 -18.43
CA ASP A 434 11.66 40.23 -18.16
C ASP A 434 12.74 41.18 -18.68
N LEU A 435 14.02 40.91 -18.35
CA LEU A 435 15.17 41.69 -18.86
C LEU A 435 15.25 41.68 -20.39
N PHE A 436 15.01 40.52 -21.02
CA PHE A 436 15.02 40.39 -22.47
C PHE A 436 13.86 41.16 -23.12
N HIS A 437 12.65 41.11 -22.55
CA HIS A 437 11.53 41.90 -23.05
C HIS A 437 11.75 43.41 -22.88
N ASP A 438 12.31 43.82 -21.75
CA ASP A 438 12.70 45.21 -21.49
C ASP A 438 13.81 45.69 -22.45
N PHE A 439 14.67 44.78 -22.91
CA PHE A 439 15.63 45.03 -23.98
C PHE A 439 14.91 45.19 -25.33
N LEU A 440 13.97 44.30 -25.67
CA LEU A 440 13.22 44.36 -26.93
C LEU A 440 12.35 45.62 -27.09
N GLN A 441 11.89 46.23 -26.00
CA GLN A 441 11.07 47.45 -26.03
C GLN A 441 11.90 48.74 -26.04
N CYS A 442 13.21 48.65 -25.80
CA CYS A 442 14.09 49.82 -25.71
C CYS A 442 14.26 50.47 -27.10
N LYS A 443 13.96 51.76 -27.20
CA LYS A 443 14.12 52.53 -28.46
C LYS A 443 15.36 53.41 -28.46
N GLU A 444 15.94 53.69 -27.30
CA GLU A 444 17.11 54.56 -27.16
C GLU A 444 18.41 53.76 -27.35
N ASN A 445 19.22 54.11 -28.35
CA ASN A 445 20.43 53.36 -28.70
C ASN A 445 21.44 53.25 -27.55
N TYR A 446 21.64 54.32 -26.77
CA TYR A 446 22.60 54.31 -25.65
C TYR A 446 22.20 53.28 -24.57
N LEU A 447 20.93 53.30 -24.16
CA LEU A 447 20.40 52.39 -23.16
C LEU A 447 20.37 50.94 -23.68
N LEU A 448 20.12 50.77 -24.99
CA LEU A 448 20.12 49.47 -25.66
C LEU A 448 21.51 48.83 -25.63
N THR A 449 22.58 49.59 -25.85
CA THR A 449 23.96 49.10 -25.72
C THR A 449 24.31 48.72 -24.28
N GLN A 450 23.88 49.50 -23.29
CA GLN A 450 24.08 49.14 -21.87
C GLN A 450 23.39 47.83 -21.50
N LYS A 451 22.12 47.66 -21.89
CA LYS A 451 21.35 46.42 -21.66
C LYS A 451 21.94 45.22 -22.42
N ALA A 452 22.47 45.44 -23.62
CA ALA A 452 23.14 44.37 -24.37
C ALA A 452 24.38 43.84 -23.63
N VAL A 453 25.16 44.72 -23.01
CA VAL A 453 26.32 44.33 -22.17
C VAL A 453 25.86 43.61 -20.91
N GLU A 454 24.78 44.06 -20.26
CA GLU A 454 24.20 43.38 -19.09
C GLU A 454 23.74 41.95 -19.42
N LEU A 455 23.24 41.74 -20.63
CA LEU A 455 22.85 40.43 -21.17
C LEU A 455 24.00 39.62 -21.78
N GLY A 456 25.25 40.12 -21.72
CA GLY A 456 26.43 39.42 -22.21
C GLY A 456 26.54 39.32 -23.74
N LEU A 457 25.94 40.25 -24.48
CA LEU A 457 25.91 40.22 -25.94
C LEU A 457 27.12 40.90 -26.58
N ASP A 458 27.70 40.26 -27.59
CA ASP A 458 28.70 40.87 -28.46
C ASP A 458 28.05 41.82 -29.50
N LEU A 459 28.69 42.96 -29.74
CA LEU A 459 28.20 44.03 -30.62
C LEU A 459 28.55 43.78 -32.10
N ALA A 460 29.56 42.95 -32.40
CA ALA A 460 30.07 42.73 -33.75
C ALA A 460 29.50 41.46 -34.43
N SER A 461 28.66 40.71 -33.72
CA SER A 461 28.14 39.42 -34.16
C SER A 461 26.78 39.54 -34.87
N ASN A 462 26.50 38.62 -35.80
CA ASN A 462 25.15 38.49 -36.34
C ASN A 462 24.24 37.87 -35.28
N ASN A 463 23.10 38.50 -35.06
CA ASN A 463 22.12 38.11 -34.07
C ASN A 463 20.94 37.42 -34.75
N LEU A 464 20.49 36.31 -34.16
CA LEU A 464 19.34 35.54 -34.62
C LEU A 464 18.52 35.10 -33.42
N VAL A 465 17.22 35.35 -33.45
CA VAL A 465 16.30 34.80 -32.46
C VAL A 465 15.66 33.52 -32.98
N ILE A 466 15.69 32.49 -32.14
CA ILE A 466 15.00 31.23 -32.35
C ILE A 466 14.02 31.05 -31.20
N LEU A 467 12.78 30.74 -31.55
CA LEU A 467 11.76 30.37 -30.59
C LEU A 467 11.42 28.89 -30.78
N ILE A 468 11.29 28.16 -29.68
CA ILE A 468 10.85 26.77 -29.68
C ILE A 468 9.57 26.68 -28.88
N HIS A 469 8.51 26.18 -29.49
CA HIS A 469 7.24 25.94 -28.83
C HIS A 469 7.07 24.46 -28.54
N ILE A 470 6.83 24.15 -27.27
CA ILE A 470 6.50 22.83 -26.78
C ILE A 470 4.98 22.74 -26.68
N PRO A 471 4.32 21.70 -27.23
CA PRO A 471 2.90 21.47 -27.04
C PRO A 471 2.57 21.42 -25.54
N SER A 472 1.57 22.18 -25.10
CA SER A 472 1.13 22.12 -23.69
C SER A 472 0.41 20.79 -23.46
N HIS A 473 0.85 20.05 -22.43
CA HIS A 473 0.08 18.93 -21.90
C HIS A 473 -1.00 19.43 -20.93
N MET A 474 -1.89 18.53 -20.49
CA MET A 474 -2.90 18.83 -19.45
C MET A 474 -2.24 19.29 -18.14
N ASP A 475 -1.02 18.82 -17.86
CA ASP A 475 -0.23 19.21 -16.69
C ASP A 475 0.81 20.28 -17.04
N ILE A 476 0.73 21.41 -16.34
CA ILE A 476 1.63 22.55 -16.50
C ILE A 476 3.04 22.17 -16.02
N GLN A 477 3.17 21.47 -14.89
CA GLN A 477 4.46 21.10 -14.29
C GLN A 477 5.26 20.19 -15.22
N PHE A 478 4.60 19.21 -15.82
CA PHE A 478 5.24 18.32 -16.80
C PHE A 478 5.79 19.10 -18.00
N THR A 479 5.03 20.08 -18.49
CA THR A 479 5.47 20.96 -19.59
C THR A 479 6.71 21.77 -19.18
N HIS A 480 6.77 22.27 -17.94
CA HIS A 480 7.96 22.97 -17.43
C HIS A 480 9.20 22.07 -17.33
N ILE A 481 9.05 20.82 -16.88
CA ILE A 481 10.16 19.84 -16.85
C ILE A 481 10.71 19.61 -18.26
N GLN A 482 9.83 19.44 -19.26
CA GLN A 482 10.23 19.31 -20.66
C GLN A 482 10.96 20.55 -21.18
N VAL A 483 10.48 21.75 -20.86
CA VAL A 483 11.13 23.01 -21.20
C VAL A 483 12.54 23.07 -20.61
N HIS A 484 12.69 22.78 -19.32
CA HIS A 484 13.99 22.76 -18.65
C HIS A 484 14.94 21.75 -19.27
N LYS A 485 14.46 20.53 -19.53
CA LYS A 485 15.23 19.45 -20.15
C LYS A 485 15.76 19.86 -21.53
N LEU A 486 14.90 20.43 -22.37
CA LEU A 486 15.29 20.87 -23.71
C LEU A 486 16.32 22.01 -23.65
N ILE A 487 16.18 22.95 -22.71
CA ILE A 487 17.18 24.00 -22.48
C ILE A 487 18.52 23.40 -22.06
N SER A 488 18.52 22.40 -21.15
CA SER A 488 19.74 21.73 -20.71
C SER A 488 20.48 21.07 -21.88
N LEU A 489 19.76 20.32 -22.73
CA LEU A 489 20.29 19.68 -23.93
C LEU A 489 20.88 20.69 -24.94
N ILE A 490 20.24 21.85 -25.10
CA ILE A 490 20.71 22.91 -26.00
C ILE A 490 21.95 23.59 -25.41
N LYS A 491 21.96 23.92 -24.12
CA LYS A 491 23.11 24.54 -23.45
C LYS A 491 24.37 23.67 -23.53
N GLU A 492 24.24 22.37 -23.34
CA GLU A 492 25.35 21.42 -23.41
C GLU A 492 25.99 21.39 -24.82
N ARG A 493 25.19 21.51 -25.88
CA ARG A 493 25.66 21.41 -27.28
C ARG A 493 26.07 22.73 -27.92
N PHE A 494 25.53 23.86 -27.46
CA PHE A 494 25.65 25.15 -28.16
C PHE A 494 26.05 26.32 -27.27
N HIS A 495 26.70 26.06 -26.13
CA HIS A 495 27.12 27.09 -25.17
C HIS A 495 27.80 28.30 -25.84
N ASP A 496 28.70 28.04 -26.81
CA ASP A 496 29.49 29.07 -27.49
C ASP A 496 28.68 29.99 -28.42
N TYR A 497 27.50 29.55 -28.87
CA TYR A 497 26.69 30.27 -29.87
C TYR A 497 25.40 30.84 -29.29
N THR A 498 25.08 30.56 -28.02
CA THR A 498 23.77 30.84 -27.41
C THR A 498 23.94 31.64 -26.11
N PRO A 499 24.29 32.94 -26.21
CA PRO A 499 24.50 33.78 -25.04
C PRO A 499 23.25 33.86 -24.14
N ILE A 500 22.06 33.83 -24.73
CA ILE A 500 20.81 33.86 -23.98
C ILE A 500 19.93 32.68 -24.39
N ILE A 501 19.50 31.91 -23.40
CA ILE A 501 18.46 30.90 -23.54
C ILE A 501 17.65 30.82 -22.24
N PHE A 502 16.33 30.91 -22.37
CA PHE A 502 15.41 30.79 -21.25
C PHE A 502 14.06 30.24 -21.68
N GLY A 503 13.36 29.61 -20.74
CA GLY A 503 12.01 29.11 -20.92
C GLY A 503 11.01 30.04 -20.27
N TYR A 504 9.90 30.33 -20.94
CA TYR A 504 8.76 31.01 -20.36
C TYR A 504 7.48 30.31 -20.79
N ARG A 505 6.76 29.75 -19.81
CA ARG A 505 5.60 28.86 -20.03
C ARG A 505 6.00 27.69 -20.94
N ASN A 506 5.38 27.56 -22.12
CA ASN A 506 5.65 26.51 -23.10
C ASN A 506 6.48 26.98 -24.31
N LYS A 507 7.18 28.12 -24.17
CA LYS A 507 8.09 28.64 -25.19
C LYS A 507 9.51 28.73 -24.64
N ILE A 508 10.49 28.33 -25.42
CA ILE A 508 11.91 28.59 -25.17
C ILE A 508 12.34 29.69 -26.14
N THR A 509 12.97 30.73 -25.60
CA THR A 509 13.58 31.80 -26.39
C THR A 509 15.09 31.63 -26.35
N MET A 510 15.70 31.65 -27.52
CA MET A 510 17.15 31.55 -27.69
C MET A 510 17.63 32.69 -28.58
N LEU A 511 18.58 33.48 -28.09
CA LEU A 511 19.32 34.44 -28.89
C LEU A 511 20.66 33.82 -29.25
N CYS A 512 20.90 33.66 -30.54
CA CYS A 512 22.14 33.10 -31.09
C CYS A 512 23.03 34.21 -31.65
N GLN A 513 24.33 34.10 -31.42
CA GLN A 513 25.35 34.96 -32.00
C GLN A 513 26.34 34.15 -32.85
N PHE A 514 26.62 34.62 -34.05
CA PHE A 514 27.58 33.98 -34.96
C PHE A 514 28.29 34.97 -35.86
N SER A 515 29.53 34.64 -36.22
CA SER A 515 30.35 35.45 -37.13
C SER A 515 30.18 35.03 -38.60
N THR A 516 29.76 33.79 -38.87
CA THR A 516 29.70 33.23 -40.23
C THR A 516 28.38 32.52 -40.55
N HIS A 517 28.00 32.49 -41.83
CA HIS A 517 26.83 31.72 -42.30
C HIS A 517 26.95 30.21 -42.06
N SER A 518 28.18 29.66 -42.08
CA SER A 518 28.42 28.25 -41.80
C SER A 518 28.04 27.86 -40.37
N GLN A 519 28.32 28.72 -39.39
CA GLN A 519 27.92 28.52 -37.99
C GLN A 519 26.39 28.54 -37.85
N LYS A 520 25.70 29.47 -38.52
CA LYS A 520 24.22 29.49 -38.58
C LYS A 520 23.67 28.16 -39.09
N ASN A 521 24.20 27.67 -40.22
CA ASN A 521 23.72 26.43 -40.83
C ASN A 521 24.01 25.20 -39.95
N TYR A 522 25.16 25.18 -39.26
CA TYR A 522 25.50 24.13 -38.29
C TYR A 522 24.54 24.12 -37.09
N LEU A 523 24.18 25.30 -36.56
CA LEU A 523 23.23 25.42 -35.46
C LEU A 523 21.85 24.92 -35.87
N LEU A 524 21.36 25.33 -37.05
CA LEU A 524 20.04 24.90 -37.55
C LEU A 524 19.97 23.40 -37.87
N SER A 525 21.04 22.81 -38.44
CA SER A 525 21.06 21.38 -38.72
C SER A 525 21.06 20.54 -37.45
N ASN A 526 21.79 20.95 -36.41
CA ASN A 526 21.79 20.25 -35.13
C ASN A 526 20.48 20.45 -34.34
N LEU A 527 19.85 21.62 -34.41
CA LEU A 527 18.49 21.80 -33.87
C LEU A 527 17.49 20.86 -34.55
N LYS A 528 17.63 20.61 -35.86
CA LYS A 528 16.80 19.64 -36.58
C LYS A 528 17.02 18.21 -36.06
N ASN A 529 18.26 17.84 -35.77
CA ASN A 529 18.58 16.55 -35.13
C ASN A 529 17.95 16.44 -33.74
N ILE A 530 18.01 17.51 -32.93
CA ILE A 530 17.37 17.55 -31.61
C ILE A 530 15.86 17.38 -31.74
N GLN A 531 15.21 18.13 -32.64
CA GLN A 531 13.76 17.99 -32.89
C GLN A 531 13.38 16.57 -33.32
N THR A 532 14.17 15.95 -34.20
CA THR A 532 13.92 14.57 -34.65
C THR A 532 14.07 13.57 -33.50
N SER A 533 15.12 13.72 -32.68
CA SER A 533 15.34 12.85 -31.51
C SER A 533 14.27 13.05 -30.43
N TRP A 534 13.81 14.28 -30.23
CA TRP A 534 12.75 14.62 -29.28
C TRP A 534 11.44 13.94 -29.65
N LYS A 535 11.07 13.99 -30.94
CA LYS A 535 9.88 13.32 -31.49
C LYS A 535 9.88 11.81 -31.26
N TYR A 536 11.06 11.17 -31.26
CA TYR A 536 11.17 9.73 -31.05
C TYR A 536 11.06 9.34 -29.57
N LEU A 537 11.55 10.20 -28.68
CA LEU A 537 11.66 9.91 -27.25
C LEU A 537 10.44 10.38 -26.43
N TYR A 538 9.68 11.37 -26.92
CA TYR A 538 8.61 12.03 -26.16
C TYR A 538 7.34 12.19 -26.99
N GLU A 539 6.18 12.15 -26.31
CA GLU A 539 4.88 12.47 -26.91
C GLU A 539 4.75 13.98 -27.12
N GLY A 540 5.05 14.47 -28.33
CA GLY A 540 4.82 15.86 -28.69
C GLY A 540 5.88 16.39 -29.65
N ASP A 541 5.44 16.85 -30.82
CA ASP A 541 6.31 17.48 -31.80
C ASP A 541 6.59 18.93 -31.40
N ILE A 542 7.85 19.22 -31.05
CA ILE A 542 8.30 20.61 -30.84
C ILE A 542 8.31 21.35 -32.17
N LYS A 543 7.90 22.62 -32.12
CA LYS A 543 7.85 23.52 -33.29
C LYS A 543 8.89 24.61 -33.12
N ILE A 544 9.76 24.79 -34.10
CA ILE A 544 10.87 25.75 -34.02
C ILE A 544 10.65 26.84 -35.06
N GLY A 545 10.47 28.09 -34.60
CA GLY A 545 10.43 29.27 -35.46
C GLY A 545 11.76 30.01 -35.42
N VAL A 546 12.29 30.34 -36.59
CA VAL A 546 13.61 30.97 -36.74
C VAL A 546 13.42 32.33 -37.42
N GLY A 547 13.90 33.40 -36.80
CA GLY A 547 13.88 34.74 -37.37
C GLY A 547 14.91 34.92 -38.49
N SER A 548 14.98 36.12 -39.08
CA SER A 548 16.09 36.50 -39.94
C SER A 548 17.29 36.97 -39.11
N SER A 549 18.46 36.93 -39.74
CA SER A 549 19.75 37.29 -39.13
C SER A 549 20.04 38.77 -39.33
N TYR A 550 20.39 39.47 -38.25
CA TYR A 550 20.68 40.91 -38.29
C TYR A 550 21.96 41.27 -37.51
N GLN A 551 22.75 42.21 -38.03
CA GLN A 551 23.94 42.72 -37.35
C GLN A 551 23.59 43.76 -36.28
N GLU A 552 22.58 44.58 -36.52
CA GLU A 552 22.18 45.65 -35.61
C GLU A 552 21.39 45.11 -34.42
N LEU A 553 21.75 45.54 -33.20
CA LEU A 553 21.05 45.16 -31.98
C LEU A 553 19.56 45.56 -31.99
N ASN A 554 19.21 46.72 -32.57
CA ASN A 554 17.83 47.19 -32.66
C ASN A 554 16.96 46.28 -33.56
N SER A 555 17.58 45.47 -34.41
CA SER A 555 16.89 44.51 -35.27
C SER A 555 16.66 43.15 -34.59
N ILE A 556 17.14 42.93 -33.36
CA ILE A 556 16.83 41.72 -32.57
C ILE A 556 15.32 41.64 -32.30
N GLN A 557 14.65 42.77 -32.05
CA GLN A 557 13.19 42.82 -31.92
C GLN A 557 12.49 42.32 -33.20
N LYS A 558 12.99 42.71 -34.37
CA LYS A 558 12.47 42.22 -35.65
C LYS A 558 12.64 40.70 -35.75
N SER A 559 13.85 40.19 -35.50
CA SER A 559 14.14 38.75 -35.49
C SER A 559 13.21 37.97 -34.54
N TYR A 560 12.95 38.50 -33.34
CA TYR A 560 12.01 37.91 -32.39
C TYR A 560 10.58 37.84 -32.95
N THR A 561 10.07 38.95 -33.50
CA THR A 561 8.72 38.98 -34.09
C THR A 561 8.58 38.06 -35.31
N GLU A 562 9.65 37.89 -36.08
CA GLU A 562 9.71 36.98 -37.23
C GLU A 562 9.68 35.51 -36.79
N ALA A 563 10.45 35.16 -35.76
CA ALA A 563 10.44 33.83 -35.15
C ALA A 563 9.06 33.49 -34.56
N ASP A 564 8.40 34.45 -33.91
CA ASP A 564 7.06 34.24 -33.34
C ASP A 564 5.99 34.07 -34.43
N LYS A 565 6.10 34.82 -35.54
CA LYS A 565 5.27 34.60 -36.74
C LYS A 565 5.49 33.22 -37.35
N ALA A 566 6.74 32.74 -37.41
CA ALA A 566 7.06 31.41 -37.91
C ALA A 566 6.43 30.30 -37.02
N ILE A 567 6.49 30.45 -35.70
CA ILE A 567 5.76 29.55 -34.78
C ILE A 567 4.26 29.63 -35.01
N THR A 568 3.70 30.84 -35.07
CA THR A 568 2.25 31.05 -35.24
C THR A 568 1.76 30.37 -36.51
N TYR A 569 2.52 30.46 -37.60
CA TYR A 569 2.24 29.76 -38.85
C TYR A 569 2.33 28.24 -38.71
N LEU A 570 3.37 27.70 -38.06
CA LEU A 570 3.48 26.25 -37.78
C LEU A 570 2.29 25.75 -36.96
N VAL A 571 1.87 26.50 -35.94
CA VAL A 571 0.75 26.15 -35.06
C VAL A 571 -0.58 26.23 -35.81
N SER A 572 -0.85 27.31 -36.55
CA SER A 572 -2.12 27.51 -37.26
C SER A 572 -2.32 26.51 -38.39
N LYS A 573 -1.24 26.09 -39.05
CA LYS A 573 -1.24 25.07 -40.11
C LYS A 573 -1.03 23.64 -39.60
N ARG A 574 -0.89 23.43 -38.29
CA ARG A 574 -0.60 22.13 -37.66
C ARG A 574 0.64 21.43 -38.26
N LEU A 575 1.60 22.21 -38.73
CA LEU A 575 2.87 21.72 -39.25
C LEU A 575 3.83 21.41 -38.09
N THR A 576 4.80 20.54 -38.35
CA THR A 576 5.82 20.11 -37.38
C THR A 576 7.21 20.44 -37.91
N GLY A 577 8.19 20.53 -37.00
CA GLY A 577 9.60 20.78 -37.36
C GLY A 577 10.02 22.24 -37.25
N ILE A 578 10.97 22.63 -38.12
CA ILE A 578 11.63 23.94 -38.09
C ILE A 578 11.15 24.78 -39.27
N MET A 579 10.85 26.05 -39.03
CA MET A 579 10.49 27.01 -40.05
C MET A 579 11.29 28.30 -39.94
N ASN A 580 12.02 28.62 -41.01
CA ASN A 580 12.60 29.94 -41.15
C ASN A 580 11.53 30.94 -41.57
N PHE A 581 11.55 32.14 -41.01
CA PHE A 581 10.64 33.21 -41.43
C PHE A 581 10.75 33.45 -42.95
N GLU A 582 11.97 33.38 -43.48
CA GLU A 582 12.28 33.49 -44.91
C GLU A 582 11.53 32.47 -45.79
N GLU A 583 11.21 31.29 -45.27
CA GLU A 583 10.57 30.19 -46.01
C GLU A 583 9.04 30.27 -46.05
N ILE A 584 8.41 31.11 -45.20
CA ILE A 584 6.95 31.23 -45.15
C ILE A 584 6.37 31.76 -46.49
N GLY A 585 7.15 32.56 -47.24
CA GLY A 585 6.73 33.13 -48.53
C GLY A 585 5.53 34.08 -48.42
N ILE A 586 4.61 34.01 -49.39
CA ILE A 586 3.42 34.89 -49.46
C ILE A 586 2.46 34.68 -48.27
N ASN A 587 2.51 33.51 -47.62
CA ASN A 587 1.67 33.22 -46.45
C ASN A 587 1.90 34.18 -45.28
N ARG A 588 3.03 34.90 -45.25
CA ARG A 588 3.32 35.94 -44.24
C ARG A 588 2.26 37.02 -44.18
N LEU A 589 1.63 37.34 -45.31
CA LEU A 589 0.59 38.36 -45.39
C LEU A 589 -0.69 37.94 -44.64
N PHE A 590 -0.90 36.63 -44.45
CA PHE A 590 -2.13 36.09 -43.88
C PHE A 590 -2.00 35.58 -42.44
N ILE A 591 -0.80 35.58 -41.84
CA ILE A 591 -0.54 35.01 -40.49
C ILE A 591 -1.42 35.64 -39.41
N ASN A 592 -1.68 36.95 -39.50
CA ASN A 592 -2.42 37.70 -38.50
C ASN A 592 -3.93 37.77 -38.78
N HIS A 593 -4.40 37.17 -39.87
CA HIS A 593 -5.83 37.15 -40.20
C HIS A 593 -6.50 35.94 -39.56
N PRO A 594 -7.68 36.11 -38.92
CA PRO A 594 -8.46 34.98 -38.42
C PRO A 594 -8.74 33.97 -39.52
N ASN A 595 -8.64 32.67 -39.21
CA ASN A 595 -8.98 31.61 -40.17
C ASN A 595 -10.42 31.73 -40.69
N GLU A 596 -11.32 32.31 -39.89
CA GLU A 596 -12.72 32.57 -40.29
C GLU A 596 -12.81 33.55 -41.47
N GLU A 597 -12.03 34.64 -41.48
CA GLU A 597 -12.00 35.60 -42.58
C GLU A 597 -11.40 34.99 -43.85
N LEU A 598 -10.32 34.22 -43.70
CA LEU A 598 -9.70 33.50 -44.82
C LEU A 598 -10.66 32.46 -45.41
N ASN A 599 -11.36 31.71 -44.55
CA ASN A 599 -12.36 30.74 -44.97
C ASN A 599 -13.59 31.42 -45.59
N ALA A 600 -14.01 32.59 -45.09
CA ALA A 600 -15.09 33.36 -45.69
C ALA A 600 -14.71 33.82 -47.10
N PHE A 601 -13.48 34.31 -47.32
CA PHE A 601 -12.97 34.66 -48.64
C PHE A 601 -12.86 33.46 -49.58
N ILE A 602 -12.37 32.32 -49.09
CA ILE A 602 -12.36 31.06 -49.85
C ILE A 602 -13.80 30.67 -50.23
N ASN A 603 -14.72 30.70 -49.28
CA ASN A 603 -16.11 30.32 -49.50
C ASN A 603 -16.83 31.29 -50.44
N GLU A 604 -16.50 32.59 -50.43
CA GLU A 604 -17.04 33.56 -51.40
C GLU A 604 -16.78 33.12 -52.85
N VAL A 605 -15.62 32.50 -53.10
CA VAL A 605 -15.24 32.02 -54.45
C VAL A 605 -15.70 30.58 -54.72
N PHE A 606 -15.61 29.69 -53.73
CA PHE A 606 -15.86 28.26 -53.96
C PHE A 606 -17.28 27.80 -53.62
N LEU A 607 -17.98 28.43 -52.66
CA LEU A 607 -19.35 28.06 -52.28
C LEU A 607 -20.34 28.22 -53.45
N PRO A 608 -20.30 29.29 -54.27
CA PRO A 608 -21.18 29.40 -55.44
C PRO A 608 -20.96 28.29 -56.48
N LEU A 609 -19.76 27.70 -56.52
CA LEU A 609 -19.43 26.58 -57.42
C LEU A 609 -19.89 25.22 -56.86
N GLN A 610 -20.27 25.14 -55.58
CA GLN A 610 -20.68 23.94 -54.86
C GLN A 610 -22.22 23.86 -54.77
N THR A 611 -22.90 23.36 -55.82
CA THR A 611 -24.34 22.99 -55.76
C THR A 611 -24.52 21.48 -55.56
N GLU A 612 -25.68 20.99 -55.09
CA GLU A 612 -25.95 19.57 -54.73
C GLU A 612 -25.83 18.53 -55.89
N ASN A 613 -25.33 18.91 -57.06
CA ASN A 613 -25.17 18.06 -58.24
C ASN A 613 -23.69 17.70 -58.51
N ASP A 614 -23.44 16.51 -59.09
CA ASP A 614 -22.10 16.02 -59.52
C ASP A 614 -21.34 16.99 -60.46
N GLN A 615 -22.04 17.91 -61.13
CA GLN A 615 -21.43 18.94 -61.98
C GLN A 615 -20.63 19.98 -61.20
N SER A 616 -20.94 20.20 -59.92
CA SER A 616 -20.33 21.21 -59.07
C SER A 616 -18.88 20.88 -58.72
N LEU A 617 -18.64 19.61 -58.36
CA LEU A 617 -17.30 19.10 -58.07
C LEU A 617 -16.37 19.25 -59.27
N MET A 618 -16.92 19.10 -60.49
CA MET A 618 -16.16 19.24 -61.73
C MET A 618 -15.77 20.70 -62.02
N LEU A 619 -16.56 21.70 -61.63
CA LEU A 619 -16.26 23.11 -61.88
C LEU A 619 -15.19 23.64 -60.91
N GLU A 620 -15.27 23.31 -59.62
CA GLU A 620 -14.23 23.64 -58.63
C GLU A 620 -12.88 23.03 -59.05
N GLN A 621 -12.87 21.73 -59.40
CA GLN A 621 -11.67 21.06 -59.86
C GLN A 621 -11.13 21.66 -61.16
N THR A 622 -12.02 22.07 -62.08
CA THR A 622 -11.61 22.74 -63.33
C THR A 622 -10.90 24.06 -63.04
N LEU A 623 -11.43 24.88 -62.11
CA LEU A 623 -10.82 26.15 -61.72
C LEU A 623 -9.44 25.97 -61.08
N LEU A 624 -9.31 25.01 -60.15
CA LEU A 624 -8.04 24.71 -59.48
C LEU A 624 -6.97 24.26 -60.48
N VAL A 625 -7.28 23.27 -61.33
CA VAL A 625 -6.31 22.74 -62.32
C VAL A 625 -5.97 23.79 -63.37
N TYR A 626 -6.93 24.63 -63.76
CA TYR A 626 -6.67 25.73 -64.69
C TYR A 626 -5.68 26.76 -64.13
N MET A 627 -5.85 27.13 -62.85
CA MET A 627 -4.95 28.07 -62.17
C MET A 627 -3.56 27.47 -61.91
N GLU A 628 -3.47 26.17 -61.59
CA GLU A 628 -2.19 25.47 -61.41
C GLU A 628 -1.36 25.34 -62.69
N ASN A 629 -1.99 25.38 -63.87
CA ASN A 629 -1.33 25.25 -65.16
C ASN A 629 -1.09 26.61 -65.85
N ASP A 630 -0.85 27.66 -65.07
CA ASP A 630 -0.62 29.03 -65.53
C ASP A 630 -1.71 29.54 -66.48
N ARG A 631 -2.97 29.09 -66.30
CA ARG A 631 -4.12 29.41 -67.15
C ARG A 631 -3.97 28.93 -68.61
N THR A 632 -3.17 27.88 -68.85
CA THR A 632 -2.99 27.28 -70.19
C THR A 632 -4.11 26.28 -70.50
N PRO A 633 -5.05 26.57 -71.44
CA PRO A 633 -6.21 25.70 -71.67
C PRO A 633 -5.84 24.30 -72.19
N GLY A 634 -4.80 24.20 -73.05
CA GLY A 634 -4.37 22.93 -73.64
C GLY A 634 -3.86 21.91 -72.61
N LYS A 635 -2.99 22.35 -71.69
CA LYS A 635 -2.46 21.51 -70.60
C LYS A 635 -3.55 21.15 -69.60
N THR A 636 -4.40 22.11 -69.25
CA THR A 636 -5.53 21.93 -68.32
C THR A 636 -6.53 20.89 -68.83
N ALA A 637 -6.89 20.94 -70.11
CA ALA A 637 -7.83 19.99 -70.73
C ALA A 637 -7.27 18.56 -70.73
N GLN A 638 -5.96 18.41 -71.00
CA GLN A 638 -5.27 17.10 -70.93
C GLN A 638 -5.29 16.52 -69.50
N LEU A 639 -4.97 17.33 -68.49
CA LEU A 639 -4.95 16.89 -67.08
C LEU A 639 -6.35 16.55 -66.52
N LEU A 640 -7.39 17.24 -66.98
CA LEU A 640 -8.77 16.96 -66.61
C LEU A 640 -9.40 15.85 -67.47
N HIS A 641 -8.66 15.26 -68.41
CA HIS A 641 -9.13 14.26 -69.39
C HIS A 641 -10.39 14.70 -70.17
N ILE A 642 -10.44 15.98 -70.58
CA ILE A 642 -11.54 16.55 -71.37
C ILE A 642 -11.04 17.23 -72.65
N HIS A 643 -11.93 17.45 -73.60
CA HIS A 643 -11.62 18.25 -74.79
C HIS A 643 -11.53 19.75 -74.44
N VAL A 644 -10.64 20.50 -75.11
CA VAL A 644 -10.42 21.95 -74.89
C VAL A 644 -11.72 22.75 -75.05
N ASN A 645 -12.59 22.39 -75.98
CA ASN A 645 -13.91 23.03 -76.14
C ASN A 645 -14.83 22.84 -74.92
N THR A 646 -14.74 21.68 -74.25
CA THR A 646 -15.50 21.40 -73.02
C THR A 646 -14.93 22.21 -71.85
N LEU A 647 -13.61 22.39 -71.82
CA LEU A 647 -12.95 23.28 -70.85
C LEU A 647 -13.45 24.73 -71.00
N TYR A 648 -13.50 25.28 -72.23
CA TYR A 648 -14.03 26.64 -72.46
C TYR A 648 -15.47 26.79 -71.99
N LYS A 649 -16.32 25.79 -72.22
CA LYS A 649 -17.72 25.80 -71.72
C LYS A 649 -17.77 25.82 -70.19
N ARG A 650 -16.88 25.07 -69.51
CA ARG A 650 -16.80 25.06 -68.04
C ARG A 650 -16.26 26.38 -67.49
N LEU A 651 -15.23 26.95 -68.10
CA LEU A 651 -14.66 28.24 -67.70
C LEU A 651 -15.68 29.38 -67.86
N LYS A 652 -16.41 29.41 -68.98
CA LYS A 652 -17.49 30.40 -69.18
C LYS A 652 -18.61 30.26 -68.14
N LYS A 653 -18.97 29.03 -67.78
CA LYS A 653 -19.94 28.78 -66.71
C LYS A 653 -19.43 29.24 -65.33
N ILE A 654 -18.12 29.13 -65.08
CA ILE A 654 -17.48 29.64 -63.85
C ILE A 654 -17.53 31.18 -63.82
N GLU A 655 -17.23 31.86 -64.95
CA GLU A 655 -17.36 33.32 -65.09
C GLU A 655 -18.79 33.79 -64.81
N GLU A 656 -19.79 33.09 -65.37
CA GLU A 656 -21.21 33.41 -65.18
C GLU A 656 -21.67 33.20 -63.72
N ILE A 657 -21.24 32.12 -63.06
CA ILE A 657 -21.64 31.81 -61.67
C ILE A 657 -21.00 32.77 -60.67
N LEU A 658 -19.71 33.10 -60.86
CA LEU A 658 -18.97 33.96 -59.95
C LEU A 658 -19.10 35.46 -60.28
N ASN A 659 -19.71 35.79 -61.43
CA ASN A 659 -19.85 37.15 -61.93
C ASN A 659 -18.49 37.88 -62.03
N ILE A 660 -17.51 37.21 -62.63
CA ILE A 660 -16.12 37.67 -62.81
C ILE A 660 -15.64 37.44 -64.24
N SER A 661 -14.58 38.13 -64.63
CA SER A 661 -13.90 37.96 -65.91
C SER A 661 -12.54 37.27 -65.76
N LEU A 662 -12.32 36.16 -66.46
CA LEU A 662 -11.00 35.48 -66.52
C LEU A 662 -9.96 36.24 -67.36
N THR A 663 -10.33 37.41 -67.89
CA THR A 663 -9.44 38.31 -68.63
C THR A 663 -9.09 39.58 -67.85
N ASP A 664 -9.83 39.89 -66.78
CA ASP A 664 -9.55 41.03 -65.91
C ASP A 664 -8.46 40.70 -64.89
N THR A 665 -7.57 41.66 -64.62
CA THR A 665 -6.39 41.40 -63.78
C THR A 665 -6.75 41.30 -62.29
N GLU A 666 -7.74 42.05 -61.83
CA GLU A 666 -8.16 42.07 -60.42
C GLU A 666 -8.96 40.81 -60.08
N ASP A 667 -9.87 40.40 -60.96
CA ASP A 667 -10.63 39.15 -60.84
C ASP A 667 -9.72 37.91 -60.88
N ILE A 668 -8.72 37.89 -61.77
CA ILE A 668 -7.73 36.82 -61.82
C ILE A 668 -6.94 36.75 -60.51
N LEU A 669 -6.50 37.90 -59.97
CA LEU A 669 -5.75 37.92 -58.71
C LEU A 669 -6.61 37.38 -57.56
N LYS A 670 -7.89 37.77 -57.49
CA LYS A 670 -8.86 37.25 -56.52
C LYS A 670 -8.97 35.73 -56.62
N LEU A 671 -9.16 35.19 -57.83
CA LEU A 671 -9.24 33.74 -58.06
C LEU A 671 -7.95 33.02 -57.73
N GLN A 672 -6.79 33.57 -58.09
CA GLN A 672 -5.49 32.96 -57.88
C GLN A 672 -5.14 32.92 -56.39
N LEU A 673 -5.46 33.98 -55.64
CA LEU A 673 -5.37 34.01 -54.17
C LEU A 673 -6.31 32.99 -53.53
N ALA A 674 -7.57 32.93 -53.96
CA ALA A 674 -8.53 31.96 -53.44
C ALA A 674 -8.07 30.51 -53.69
N CYS A 675 -7.59 30.20 -54.90
CA CYS A 675 -7.04 28.88 -55.24
C CYS A 675 -5.79 28.56 -54.39
N TYR A 676 -4.89 29.53 -54.20
CA TYR A 676 -3.70 29.37 -53.38
C TYR A 676 -4.04 29.10 -51.91
N LEU A 677 -4.96 29.88 -51.34
CA LEU A 677 -5.44 29.71 -49.96
C LEU A 677 -6.16 28.37 -49.78
N ARG A 678 -7.00 27.97 -50.73
CA ARG A 678 -7.69 26.66 -50.75
C ARG A 678 -6.72 25.48 -50.76
N LYS A 679 -5.64 25.56 -51.53
CA LYS A 679 -4.60 24.52 -51.58
C LYS A 679 -3.81 24.42 -50.27
N THR A 680 -3.41 25.57 -49.73
CA THR A 680 -2.68 25.63 -48.44
C THR A 680 -3.58 25.40 -47.22
N SER A 681 -4.90 25.38 -47.36
CA SER A 681 -5.85 24.92 -46.34
C SER A 681 -6.20 23.43 -46.45
N ASN A 682 -6.18 22.85 -47.66
CA ASN A 682 -6.55 21.44 -47.91
C ASN A 682 -5.37 20.46 -47.90
N SER A 683 -4.13 20.90 -47.70
CA SER A 683 -2.95 20.01 -47.57
C SER A 683 -2.87 19.32 -46.19
N ILE A 684 -4.02 18.95 -45.64
CA ILE A 684 -4.25 18.33 -44.32
C ILE A 684 -3.99 16.83 -44.37
#